data_AF-A0A838S2W2-F1
#
_entry.id   AF-A0A838S2W2-F1
#
_cell.length_a   1.000
_cell.length_b   1.000
_cell.length_c   1.000
_cell.angle_alpha   90.00
_cell.angle_beta   90.00
_cell.angle_gamma   90.00
#
_symmetry.space_group_name_H-M   'P 1'
#
loop_
_entity.id
_entity.type
_entity.pdbx_description
1 polymer ?
#
loop_
_entity_poly.entity_id
_entity_poly.type
_entity_poly.pdbx_seq_one_letter_code
_entity_poly.pdbx_strand_id
1 'polypeptide(L)'
;DDLLTLYVFWEITSVASFLLVGQGGQDRESRRAAVQALLVTVFGGLAMLLGFVLLGEAAGTYRISEIVTDPPGGPMVAAALVLILLGAFTKSAQLPFHPWLPAAMVAPTPVSAYLHAASMVKAGVYLVARLAPAFAAEPVWWVPVVVAGLGTMLIGGWRALHETDLKRLLAFGTVSQLGFLMVLLGAGGRTTALAGITMLLAHGLFKAPLFLVVGILDKHAGSRDVRELSGVGRALPGLALMATLAAASMAGLPPLLGFLGKEAAFEAFLHSIAVEGAAVEGVSVRGWSVALGLLAGSVLTAAYSARFLWGAFARKRGVEPTVTGQPEAGLTLPAWIPALAGLALGLAYPVMDALGASYVAAYPPGDGYHLALWHGPGLPLLFSAIAIGLGLALHRWRAAATTLHRHLHHGVSAQRGYEVAVAGVERVAVLVTGRLQVGSLPTYLAVILGTVLLLPGTALLLGTALPDEQALYDVPMQVPLGLVVVVAALGVVRARRRFTAVLLVGVIGYGIGGLFVVDGAPDLALAQFLVETLTLVVFVLVLRRLPAHFAEVESRRAVQVPKALIAVAGGVLVAFSAVVVSGARQELPSASAEYVRRAPAEAGATNVVSAILVDFRALDTVGEITVLLIAAAGTASLVFATRHDRRRGDRVVSGSGDPEHETEVLG
;
A
#
# COMPACT_ATOMS: atom_id res chain seq x y z
N ASP A 1 -12.54 -6.25 -20.92
CA ASP A 1 -11.47 -6.97 -21.63
C ASP A 1 -10.22 -6.08 -21.70
N ASP A 2 -9.81 -5.56 -20.54
CA ASP A 2 -8.74 -4.57 -20.42
C ASP A 2 -8.19 -4.63 -18.99
N LEU A 3 -6.86 -4.67 -18.83
CA LEU A 3 -6.21 -4.85 -17.53
C LEU A 3 -6.42 -3.65 -16.59
N LEU A 4 -6.33 -2.42 -17.11
CA LEU A 4 -6.44 -1.20 -16.28
C LEU A 4 -7.88 -0.98 -15.82
N THR A 5 -8.86 -1.23 -16.68
CA THR A 5 -10.28 -1.21 -16.35
C THR A 5 -10.62 -2.25 -15.29
N LEU A 6 -10.04 -3.45 -15.40
CA LEU A 6 -10.18 -4.49 -14.38
C LEU A 6 -9.64 -4.00 -13.04
N TYR A 7 -8.48 -3.35 -13.02
CA TYR A 7 -7.91 -2.76 -11.80
C TYR A 7 -8.80 -1.67 -11.17
N VAL A 8 -9.39 -0.78 -11.97
CA VAL A 8 -10.31 0.25 -11.45
C VAL A 8 -11.49 -0.40 -10.71
N PHE A 9 -12.14 -1.39 -11.32
CA PHE A 9 -13.24 -2.11 -10.66
C PHE A 9 -12.80 -2.98 -9.48
N TRP A 10 -11.56 -3.48 -9.52
CA TRP A 10 -10.95 -4.19 -8.41
C TRP A 10 -10.86 -3.32 -7.16
N GLU A 11 -10.41 -2.07 -7.30
CA GLU A 11 -10.29 -1.14 -6.18
C GLU A 11 -11.61 -0.56 -5.73
N ILE A 12 -12.56 -0.31 -6.64
CA ILE A 12 -13.95 0.03 -6.26
C ILE A 12 -14.52 -1.06 -5.36
N THR A 13 -14.23 -2.34 -5.65
CA THR A 13 -14.64 -3.46 -4.79
C THR A 13 -13.93 -3.44 -3.43
N SER A 14 -12.64 -3.05 -3.36
CA SER A 14 -11.92 -2.87 -2.09
C SER A 14 -12.62 -1.84 -1.21
N VAL A 15 -12.93 -0.67 -1.78
CA VAL A 15 -13.54 0.46 -1.07
C VAL A 15 -14.97 0.11 -0.64
N ALA A 16 -15.76 -0.47 -1.52
CA ALA A 16 -17.12 -0.91 -1.19
C ALA A 16 -17.14 -1.94 -0.06
N SER A 17 -16.23 -2.92 -0.09
CA SER A 17 -16.09 -3.89 1.00
C SER A 17 -15.67 -3.23 2.31
N PHE A 18 -14.73 -2.29 2.27
CA PHE A 18 -14.30 -1.55 3.46
C PHE A 18 -15.48 -0.83 4.12
N LEU A 19 -16.29 -0.13 3.32
CA LEU A 19 -17.49 0.55 3.81
C LEU A 19 -18.50 -0.44 4.39
N LEU A 20 -18.81 -1.53 3.68
CA LEU A 20 -19.78 -2.54 4.12
C LEU A 20 -19.37 -3.27 5.40
N VAL A 21 -18.07 -3.58 5.58
CA VAL A 21 -17.54 -4.17 6.81
C VAL A 21 -17.53 -3.14 7.95
N GLY A 22 -17.24 -1.88 7.64
CA GLY A 22 -17.17 -0.77 8.59
C GLY A 22 -18.51 -0.15 9.00
N GLN A 23 -19.64 -0.55 8.39
CA GLN A 23 -20.97 0.04 8.62
C GLN A 23 -21.42 0.02 10.10
N GLY A 24 -20.93 -0.93 10.90
CA GLY A 24 -21.20 -1.00 12.33
C GLY A 24 -20.72 0.23 13.11
N GLY A 25 -19.69 0.94 12.61
CA GLY A 25 -19.22 2.30 12.94
C GLY A 25 -18.82 2.62 14.38
N GLN A 26 -19.46 1.98 15.36
CA GLN A 26 -19.41 2.31 16.78
C GLN A 26 -18.41 1.43 17.55
N ASP A 27 -18.14 0.22 17.08
CA ASP A 27 -17.27 -0.74 17.73
C ASP A 27 -15.84 -0.70 17.16
N ARG A 28 -14.86 -0.78 18.07
CA ARG A 28 -13.43 -0.79 17.72
C ARG A 28 -13.06 -2.02 16.87
N GLU A 29 -13.78 -3.13 17.04
CA GLU A 29 -13.51 -4.38 16.33
C GLU A 29 -13.87 -4.28 14.85
N SER A 30 -15.07 -3.80 14.50
CA SER A 30 -15.47 -3.60 13.10
C SER A 30 -14.56 -2.63 12.36
N ARG A 31 -14.15 -1.53 13.01
CA ARG A 31 -13.18 -0.59 12.43
C ARG A 31 -11.83 -1.27 12.16
N ARG A 32 -11.33 -2.04 13.13
CA ARG A 32 -10.05 -2.77 12.98
C ARG A 32 -10.13 -3.80 11.87
N ALA A 33 -11.22 -4.57 11.78
CA ALA A 33 -11.44 -5.57 10.75
C ALA A 33 -11.55 -4.94 9.35
N ALA A 34 -12.30 -3.84 9.23
CA ALA A 34 -12.43 -3.10 7.97
C ALA A 34 -11.08 -2.57 7.48
N VAL A 35 -10.32 -1.91 8.37
CA VAL A 35 -8.97 -1.39 8.04
C VAL A 35 -8.02 -2.54 7.68
N GLN A 36 -8.03 -3.65 8.42
CA GLN A 36 -7.21 -4.82 8.08
C GLN A 36 -7.54 -5.37 6.69
N ALA A 37 -8.83 -5.52 6.36
CA ALA A 37 -9.25 -5.98 5.04
C ALA A 37 -8.82 -5.00 3.94
N LEU A 38 -9.00 -3.69 4.14
CA LEU A 38 -8.58 -2.67 3.19
C LEU A 38 -7.06 -2.69 2.97
N LEU A 39 -6.27 -2.65 4.04
CA LEU A 39 -4.81 -2.63 3.94
C LEU A 39 -4.26 -3.85 3.21
N VAL A 40 -4.73 -5.06 3.55
CA VAL A 40 -4.25 -6.29 2.89
C VAL A 40 -4.65 -6.33 1.42
N THR A 41 -5.88 -5.95 1.09
CA THR A 41 -6.39 -6.05 -0.28
C THR A 41 -5.87 -4.95 -1.19
N VAL A 42 -5.72 -3.72 -0.70
CA VAL A 42 -5.10 -2.59 -1.43
C VAL A 42 -3.61 -2.81 -1.60
N PHE A 43 -2.90 -3.36 -0.60
CA PHE A 43 -1.49 -3.70 -0.74
C PHE A 43 -1.26 -4.64 -1.94
N GLY A 44 -2.02 -5.73 -2.03
CA GLY A 44 -1.92 -6.63 -3.18
C GLY A 44 -2.46 -6.02 -4.47
N GLY A 45 -3.50 -5.18 -4.39
CA GLY A 45 -4.04 -4.45 -5.54
C GLY A 45 -3.03 -3.52 -6.20
N LEU A 46 -2.28 -2.74 -5.40
CA LEU A 46 -1.21 -1.87 -5.88
C LEU A 46 -0.04 -2.65 -6.49
N ALA A 47 0.34 -3.77 -5.88
CA ALA A 47 1.35 -4.66 -6.48
C ALA A 47 0.87 -5.22 -7.83
N MET A 48 -0.39 -5.66 -7.89
CA MET A 48 -1.01 -6.15 -9.12
C MET A 48 -1.09 -5.07 -10.21
N LEU A 49 -1.33 -3.79 -9.85
CA LEU A 49 -1.29 -2.69 -10.81
C LEU A 49 0.08 -2.60 -11.50
N LEU A 50 1.17 -2.65 -10.72
CA LEU A 50 2.52 -2.69 -11.28
C LEU A 50 2.69 -3.92 -12.19
N GLY A 51 2.18 -5.09 -11.77
CA GLY A 51 2.18 -6.29 -12.61
C GLY A 51 1.41 -6.13 -13.92
N PHE A 52 0.25 -5.47 -13.91
CA PHE A 52 -0.53 -5.19 -15.12
C PHE A 52 0.18 -4.21 -16.06
N VAL A 53 0.85 -3.18 -15.53
CA VAL A 53 1.67 -2.27 -16.34
C VAL A 53 2.80 -3.05 -17.00
N LEU A 54 3.58 -3.83 -16.24
CA LEU A 54 4.70 -4.61 -16.78
C LEU A 54 4.24 -5.64 -17.83
N LEU A 55 3.12 -6.32 -17.61
CA LEU A 55 2.55 -7.27 -18.57
C LEU A 55 2.05 -6.56 -19.84
N GLY A 56 1.36 -5.42 -19.69
CA GLY A 56 0.85 -4.64 -20.80
C GLY A 56 1.96 -4.07 -21.68
N GLU A 57 3.03 -3.55 -21.06
CA GLU A 57 4.23 -3.08 -21.77
C GLU A 57 4.95 -4.24 -22.48
N ALA A 58 5.04 -5.43 -21.85
CA ALA A 58 5.64 -6.61 -22.47
C ALA A 58 4.84 -7.12 -23.68
N ALA A 59 3.51 -7.08 -23.60
CA ALA A 59 2.61 -7.52 -24.65
C ALA A 59 2.38 -6.47 -25.75
N GLY A 60 2.71 -5.20 -25.49
CA GLY A 60 2.37 -4.08 -26.39
C GLY A 60 0.86 -3.75 -26.43
N THR A 61 0.06 -4.33 -25.53
CA THR A 61 -1.40 -4.13 -25.44
C THR A 61 -1.88 -4.40 -24.03
N TYR A 62 -2.96 -3.71 -23.61
CA TYR A 62 -3.62 -3.95 -22.31
C TYR A 62 -4.87 -4.83 -22.44
N ARG A 63 -5.20 -5.29 -23.66
CA ARG A 63 -6.35 -6.15 -23.92
C ARG A 63 -6.07 -7.59 -23.51
N ILE A 64 -6.86 -8.09 -22.57
CA ILE A 64 -6.67 -9.43 -22.00
C ILE A 64 -6.83 -10.52 -23.06
N SER A 65 -7.79 -10.37 -23.98
CA SER A 65 -8.01 -11.31 -25.08
C SER A 65 -6.78 -11.45 -26.00
N GLU A 66 -6.10 -10.35 -26.31
CA GLU A 66 -4.89 -10.35 -27.14
C GLU A 66 -3.72 -10.99 -26.39
N ILE A 67 -3.50 -10.61 -25.13
CA ILE A 67 -2.45 -11.21 -24.26
C ILE A 67 -2.64 -12.72 -24.11
N VAL A 68 -3.89 -13.19 -23.97
CA VAL A 68 -4.15 -14.63 -23.83
C VAL A 68 -3.90 -15.39 -25.14
N THR A 69 -4.10 -14.73 -26.28
CA THR A 69 -3.91 -15.34 -27.60
C THR A 69 -2.43 -15.39 -28.01
N ASP A 70 -1.68 -14.34 -27.69
CA ASP A 70 -0.24 -14.24 -27.97
C ASP A 70 0.51 -13.80 -26.69
N PRO A 71 0.77 -14.73 -25.75
CA PRO A 71 1.33 -14.40 -24.46
C PRO A 71 2.82 -14.00 -24.57
N PRO A 72 3.22 -12.84 -24.00
CA PRO A 72 4.63 -12.45 -23.97
C PRO A 72 5.41 -13.35 -23.00
N GLY A 73 6.72 -13.46 -23.21
CA GLY A 73 7.64 -14.19 -22.34
C GLY A 73 8.75 -13.33 -21.72
N GLY A 74 9.61 -13.97 -20.92
CA GLY A 74 10.84 -13.36 -20.40
C GLY A 74 10.77 -12.84 -18.96
N PRO A 75 11.89 -12.31 -18.43
CA PRO A 75 12.02 -11.97 -16.99
C PRO A 75 11.03 -10.91 -16.51
N MET A 76 10.70 -9.94 -17.36
CA MET A 76 9.72 -8.88 -17.04
C MET A 76 8.32 -9.47 -16.85
N VAL A 77 7.92 -10.42 -17.70
CA VAL A 77 6.63 -11.14 -17.57
C VAL A 77 6.64 -12.00 -16.32
N ALA A 78 7.73 -12.70 -16.00
CA ALA A 78 7.83 -13.46 -14.77
C ALA A 78 7.63 -12.57 -13.52
N ALA A 79 8.26 -11.39 -13.48
CA ALA A 79 8.04 -10.41 -12.42
C ALA A 79 6.59 -9.90 -12.39
N ALA A 80 6.00 -9.64 -13.55
CA ALA A 80 4.61 -9.24 -13.69
C ALA A 80 3.65 -10.30 -13.12
N LEU A 81 3.84 -11.58 -13.45
CA LEU A 81 3.01 -12.68 -12.97
C LEU A 81 3.08 -12.83 -11.45
N VAL A 82 4.26 -12.70 -10.84
CA VAL A 82 4.40 -12.74 -9.37
C VAL A 82 3.61 -11.60 -8.71
N LEU A 83 3.70 -10.39 -9.25
CA LEU A 83 2.97 -9.22 -8.75
C LEU A 83 1.45 -9.34 -8.93
N ILE A 84 1.01 -9.89 -10.06
CA ILE A 84 -0.41 -10.19 -10.33
C ILE A 84 -0.93 -11.25 -9.36
N LEU A 85 -0.17 -12.33 -9.15
CA LEU A 85 -0.52 -13.38 -8.19
C LEU A 85 -0.57 -12.87 -6.77
N LEU A 86 0.30 -11.92 -6.39
CA LEU A 86 0.23 -11.27 -5.07
C LEU A 86 -1.13 -10.58 -4.86
N GLY A 87 -1.63 -9.84 -5.86
CA GLY A 87 -2.98 -9.27 -5.80
C GLY A 87 -4.09 -10.33 -5.77
N ALA A 88 -3.98 -11.36 -6.61
CA ALA A 88 -4.94 -12.46 -6.61
C ALA A 88 -5.02 -13.15 -5.24
N PHE A 89 -3.87 -13.42 -4.61
CA PHE A 89 -3.77 -14.09 -3.31
C PHE A 89 -4.30 -13.25 -2.16
N THR A 90 -4.04 -11.95 -2.13
CA THR A 90 -4.57 -11.09 -1.06
C THR A 90 -6.11 -11.00 -1.12
N LYS A 91 -6.68 -10.81 -2.31
CA LYS A 91 -8.14 -10.64 -2.50
C LYS A 91 -8.93 -11.94 -2.34
N SER A 92 -8.33 -13.08 -2.67
CA SER A 92 -8.93 -14.40 -2.48
C SER A 92 -8.52 -15.08 -1.17
N ALA A 93 -7.96 -14.32 -0.21
CA ALA A 93 -7.63 -14.81 1.12
C ALA A 93 -6.77 -16.09 1.12
N GLN A 94 -5.77 -16.16 0.22
CA GLN A 94 -4.80 -17.24 0.21
C GLN A 94 -3.75 -17.06 1.30
N LEU A 95 -3.06 -18.13 1.68
CA LEU A 95 -1.94 -18.09 2.61
C LEU A 95 -0.82 -17.18 2.04
N PRO A 96 -0.23 -16.26 2.84
CA PRO A 96 -0.48 -15.98 4.26
C PRO A 96 -1.51 -14.86 4.54
N PHE A 97 -2.20 -14.36 3.52
CA PHE A 97 -3.10 -13.21 3.58
C PHE A 97 -4.52 -13.53 4.04
N HIS A 98 -4.86 -14.79 4.33
CA HIS A 98 -6.21 -15.20 4.75
C HIS A 98 -6.81 -14.56 6.02
N PRO A 99 -6.06 -14.01 7.01
CA PRO A 99 -6.66 -13.57 8.28
C PRO A 99 -7.72 -12.46 8.19
N TRP A 100 -7.68 -11.62 7.15
CA TRP A 100 -8.68 -10.54 7.02
C TRP A 100 -10.10 -11.07 6.81
N LEU A 101 -10.23 -12.25 6.18
CA LEU A 101 -11.54 -12.80 5.83
C LEU A 101 -12.32 -13.27 7.07
N PRO A 102 -11.77 -14.10 7.99
CA PRO A 102 -12.41 -14.40 9.27
C PRO A 102 -12.64 -13.15 10.14
N ALA A 103 -11.73 -12.17 10.12
CA ALA A 103 -11.89 -10.92 10.88
C ALA A 103 -13.09 -10.10 10.37
N ALA A 104 -13.37 -10.13 9.06
CA ALA A 104 -14.50 -9.42 8.45
C ALA A 104 -15.88 -9.99 8.82
N MET A 105 -15.98 -11.10 9.57
CA MET A 105 -17.26 -11.71 9.95
C MET A 105 -18.09 -10.90 10.97
N VAL A 106 -17.54 -9.79 11.45
CA VAL A 106 -18.25 -8.74 12.20
C VAL A 106 -19.30 -8.01 11.35
N ALA A 107 -19.13 -7.97 10.02
CA ALA A 107 -20.07 -7.33 9.10
C ALA A 107 -21.47 -7.96 9.17
N PRO A 108 -22.57 -7.29 8.77
CA PRO A 108 -23.89 -7.91 8.70
C PRO A 108 -23.91 -9.19 7.84
N THR A 109 -24.67 -10.20 8.25
CA THR A 109 -24.64 -11.52 7.57
C THR A 109 -25.04 -11.50 6.09
N PRO A 110 -25.98 -10.65 5.61
CA PRO A 110 -26.21 -10.49 4.17
C PRO A 110 -24.98 -9.99 3.41
N VAL A 111 -24.19 -9.08 4.01
CA VAL A 111 -22.91 -8.61 3.44
C VAL A 111 -21.95 -9.79 3.33
N SER A 112 -21.82 -10.60 4.39
CA SER A 112 -20.98 -11.80 4.35
C SER A 112 -21.44 -12.83 3.31
N ALA A 113 -22.75 -13.05 3.18
CA ALA A 113 -23.31 -13.94 2.17
C ALA A 113 -22.98 -13.45 0.75
N TYR A 114 -23.03 -12.15 0.48
CA TYR A 114 -22.69 -11.61 -0.84
C TYR A 114 -21.17 -11.62 -1.09
N LEU A 115 -20.40 -10.94 -0.23
CA LEU A 115 -18.95 -10.72 -0.42
C LEU A 115 -18.15 -12.02 -0.36
N HIS A 116 -18.52 -12.94 0.52
CA HIS A 116 -17.72 -14.14 0.79
C HIS A 116 -18.27 -15.41 0.15
N ALA A 117 -19.48 -15.38 -0.41
CA ALA A 117 -19.95 -16.48 -1.26
C ALA A 117 -19.71 -16.22 -2.74
N ALA A 118 -19.94 -14.99 -3.25
CA ALA A 118 -20.14 -14.77 -4.68
C ALA A 118 -19.31 -13.63 -5.31
N SER A 119 -18.93 -12.58 -4.59
CA SER A 119 -18.31 -11.40 -5.22
C SER A 119 -16.83 -11.24 -4.87
N MET A 120 -16.51 -10.51 -3.80
CA MET A 120 -15.14 -10.03 -3.52
C MET A 120 -14.09 -11.13 -3.51
N VAL A 121 -14.34 -12.22 -2.79
CA VAL A 121 -13.34 -13.28 -2.61
C VAL A 121 -13.09 -14.10 -3.89
N LYS A 122 -14.00 -14.03 -4.86
CA LYS A 122 -13.84 -14.67 -6.18
C LYS A 122 -13.04 -13.82 -7.16
N ALA A 123 -12.79 -12.53 -6.87
CA ALA A 123 -12.06 -11.66 -7.80
C ALA A 123 -10.65 -12.19 -8.11
N GLY A 124 -9.91 -12.63 -7.09
CA GLY A 124 -8.60 -13.26 -7.29
C GLY A 124 -8.67 -14.59 -8.05
N VAL A 125 -9.67 -15.41 -7.75
CA VAL A 125 -9.92 -16.67 -8.45
C VAL A 125 -10.26 -16.43 -9.92
N TYR A 126 -11.09 -15.42 -10.21
CA TYR A 126 -11.42 -14.99 -11.56
C TYR A 126 -10.18 -14.53 -12.33
N LEU A 127 -9.32 -13.71 -11.69
CA LEU A 127 -8.11 -13.21 -12.33
C LEU A 127 -7.17 -14.35 -12.72
N VAL A 128 -6.98 -15.33 -11.82
CA VAL A 128 -6.21 -16.55 -12.09
C VAL A 128 -6.85 -17.33 -13.23
N ALA A 129 -8.15 -17.61 -13.16
CA ALA A 129 -8.87 -18.30 -14.23
C ALA A 129 -8.76 -17.58 -15.58
N ARG A 130 -8.74 -16.24 -15.59
CA ARG A 130 -8.73 -15.43 -16.81
C ARG A 130 -7.38 -15.44 -17.51
N LEU A 131 -6.28 -15.54 -16.76
CA LEU A 131 -4.91 -15.53 -17.29
C LEU A 131 -4.29 -16.93 -17.42
N ALA A 132 -4.84 -17.93 -16.73
CA ALA A 132 -4.37 -19.31 -16.77
C ALA A 132 -4.26 -19.91 -18.20
N PRO A 133 -5.17 -19.65 -19.15
CA PRO A 133 -5.01 -20.19 -20.51
C PRO A 133 -3.70 -19.79 -21.19
N ALA A 134 -3.13 -18.62 -20.85
CA ALA A 134 -1.85 -18.16 -21.38
C ALA A 134 -0.65 -18.62 -20.54
N PHE A 135 -0.76 -18.60 -19.22
CA PHE A 135 0.41 -18.70 -18.33
C PHE A 135 0.45 -19.94 -17.45
N ALA A 136 -0.55 -20.83 -17.48
CA ALA A 136 -0.59 -21.97 -16.55
C ALA A 136 0.54 -22.99 -16.75
N ALA A 137 1.15 -23.03 -17.94
CA ALA A 137 2.33 -23.86 -18.19
C ALA A 137 3.60 -23.31 -17.50
N GLU A 138 3.64 -22.02 -17.19
CA GLU A 138 4.82 -21.36 -16.63
C GLU A 138 5.05 -21.76 -15.16
N PRO A 139 6.26 -22.22 -14.77
CA PRO A 139 6.56 -22.57 -13.38
C PRO A 139 6.34 -21.43 -12.39
N VAL A 140 6.59 -20.19 -12.81
CA VAL A 140 6.35 -18.99 -11.99
C VAL A 140 4.86 -18.77 -11.70
N TRP A 141 3.97 -19.39 -12.47
CA TRP A 141 2.53 -19.34 -12.27
C TRP A 141 2.01 -20.52 -11.44
N TRP A 142 2.15 -21.75 -11.94
CA TRP A 142 1.43 -22.88 -11.36
C TRP A 142 1.98 -23.28 -9.99
N VAL A 143 3.30 -23.17 -9.76
CA VAL A 143 3.91 -23.54 -8.47
C VAL A 143 3.34 -22.71 -7.31
N PRO A 144 3.41 -21.37 -7.32
CA PRO A 144 2.85 -20.58 -6.24
C PRO A 144 1.34 -20.75 -6.13
N VAL A 145 0.60 -20.86 -7.24
CA VAL A 145 -0.86 -21.02 -7.21
C VAL A 145 -1.28 -22.33 -6.56
N VAL A 146 -0.66 -23.45 -6.93
CA VAL A 146 -0.99 -24.78 -6.37
C VAL A 146 -0.52 -24.90 -4.93
N VAL A 147 0.70 -24.44 -4.61
CA VAL A 147 1.23 -24.49 -3.24
C VAL A 147 0.42 -23.62 -2.30
N ALA A 148 0.14 -22.37 -2.67
CA ALA A 148 -0.70 -21.48 -1.88
C ALA A 148 -2.13 -22.02 -1.80
N GLY A 149 -2.69 -22.54 -2.89
CA GLY A 149 -4.04 -23.11 -2.93
C GLY A 149 -4.21 -24.31 -1.99
N LEU A 150 -3.33 -25.31 -2.07
CA LEU A 150 -3.35 -26.48 -1.17
C LEU A 150 -3.11 -26.08 0.29
N GLY A 151 -2.12 -25.23 0.55
CA GLY A 151 -1.84 -24.74 1.90
C GLY A 151 -3.05 -24.00 2.50
N THR A 152 -3.70 -23.16 1.71
CA THR A 152 -4.92 -22.43 2.08
C THR A 152 -6.09 -23.38 2.31
N MET A 153 -6.25 -24.38 1.44
CA MET A 153 -7.31 -25.39 1.54
C MET A 153 -7.24 -26.15 2.87
N LEU A 154 -6.04 -26.62 3.22
CA LEU A 154 -5.77 -27.40 4.43
C LEU A 154 -5.89 -26.54 5.70
N ILE A 155 -5.25 -25.36 5.73
CA ILE A 155 -5.28 -24.48 6.91
C ILE A 155 -6.71 -23.96 7.15
N GLY A 156 -7.43 -23.59 6.10
CA GLY A 156 -8.83 -23.18 6.20
C GLY A 156 -9.71 -24.30 6.75
N GLY A 157 -9.61 -25.51 6.20
CA GLY A 157 -10.39 -26.65 6.66
C GLY A 157 -10.09 -27.04 8.10
N TRP A 158 -8.80 -27.05 8.48
CA TRP A 158 -8.37 -27.35 9.85
C TRP A 158 -8.86 -26.31 10.85
N ARG A 159 -8.75 -25.01 10.54
CA ARG A 159 -9.25 -23.92 11.38
C ARG A 159 -10.77 -23.98 11.55
N ALA A 160 -11.52 -24.24 10.47
CA ALA A 160 -12.99 -24.33 10.50
C ALA A 160 -13.50 -25.39 11.49
N LEU A 161 -12.80 -26.51 11.65
CA LEU A 161 -13.16 -27.56 12.61
C LEU A 161 -13.07 -27.12 14.08
N HIS A 162 -12.32 -26.07 14.37
CA HIS A 162 -12.04 -25.60 15.73
C HIS A 162 -12.81 -24.34 16.09
N GLU A 163 -13.49 -23.71 15.13
CA GLU A 163 -14.34 -22.55 15.39
C GLU A 163 -15.62 -22.94 16.15
N THR A 164 -16.03 -22.06 17.07
CA THR A 164 -17.28 -22.18 17.84
C THR A 164 -18.38 -21.29 17.27
N ASP A 165 -18.03 -20.19 16.60
CA ASP A 165 -18.97 -19.32 15.92
C ASP A 165 -19.27 -19.87 14.51
N LEU A 166 -20.55 -20.10 14.19
CA LEU A 166 -20.97 -20.68 12.91
C LEU A 166 -20.55 -19.83 11.71
N LYS A 167 -20.52 -18.50 11.85
CA LYS A 167 -20.17 -17.58 10.77
C LYS A 167 -18.67 -17.60 10.50
N ARG A 168 -17.85 -17.62 11.56
CA ARG A 168 -16.39 -17.81 11.46
C ARG A 168 -16.02 -19.19 10.93
N LEU A 169 -16.74 -20.24 11.32
CA LEU A 169 -16.61 -21.58 10.73
C LEU A 169 -16.80 -21.52 9.22
N LEU A 170 -17.88 -20.87 8.75
CA LEU A 170 -18.14 -20.69 7.32
C LEU A 170 -17.06 -19.84 6.63
N ALA A 171 -16.51 -18.82 7.29
CA ALA A 171 -15.43 -18.01 6.76
C ALA A 171 -14.16 -18.82 6.50
N PHE A 172 -13.71 -19.63 7.46
CA PHE A 172 -12.59 -20.55 7.25
C PHE A 172 -12.92 -21.66 6.25
N GLY A 173 -14.18 -22.11 6.20
CA GLY A 173 -14.66 -22.97 5.13
C GLY A 173 -14.59 -22.30 3.76
N THR A 174 -14.82 -21.00 3.65
CA THR A 174 -14.63 -20.23 2.41
C THR A 174 -13.15 -20.13 2.06
N VAL A 175 -12.26 -19.82 3.00
CA VAL A 175 -10.79 -19.87 2.80
C VAL A 175 -10.40 -21.23 2.19
N SER A 176 -10.91 -22.32 2.78
CA SER A 176 -10.63 -23.68 2.30
C SER A 176 -11.07 -23.90 0.85
N GLN A 177 -12.28 -23.48 0.50
CA GLN A 177 -12.83 -23.63 -0.84
C GLN A 177 -12.18 -22.72 -1.89
N LEU A 178 -11.72 -21.52 -1.49
CA LEU A 178 -10.95 -20.65 -2.38
C LEU A 178 -9.59 -21.29 -2.70
N GLY A 179 -8.93 -21.88 -1.71
CA GLY A 179 -7.71 -22.67 -1.95
C GLY A 179 -7.94 -23.81 -2.94
N PHE A 180 -9.05 -24.55 -2.81
CA PHE A 180 -9.45 -25.57 -3.77
C PHE A 180 -9.65 -24.99 -5.19
N LEU A 181 -10.40 -23.89 -5.31
CA LEU A 181 -10.63 -23.21 -6.59
C LEU A 181 -9.34 -22.70 -7.26
N MET A 182 -8.39 -22.18 -6.47
CA MET A 182 -7.09 -21.73 -6.98
C MET A 182 -6.32 -22.88 -7.63
N VAL A 183 -6.32 -24.07 -7.01
CA VAL A 183 -5.68 -25.25 -7.60
C VAL A 183 -6.34 -25.64 -8.93
N LEU A 184 -7.68 -25.71 -8.97
CA LEU A 184 -8.39 -26.14 -10.18
C LEU A 184 -8.23 -25.15 -11.35
N LEU A 185 -8.38 -23.86 -11.08
CA LEU A 185 -8.34 -22.82 -12.11
C LEU A 185 -6.92 -22.36 -12.43
N GLY A 186 -5.92 -22.74 -11.62
CA GLY A 186 -4.51 -22.44 -11.85
C GLY A 186 -3.71 -23.54 -12.53
N ALA A 187 -4.22 -24.77 -12.60
CA ALA A 187 -3.48 -25.95 -13.08
C ALA A 187 -3.36 -26.05 -14.62
N GLY A 188 -4.19 -25.36 -15.39
CA GLY A 188 -4.01 -25.23 -16.85
C GLY A 188 -4.60 -26.33 -17.73
N GLY A 189 -5.36 -27.29 -17.20
CA GLY A 189 -5.99 -28.35 -17.98
C GLY A 189 -7.47 -28.10 -18.31
N ARG A 190 -7.98 -28.74 -19.39
CA ARG A 190 -9.42 -28.67 -19.75
C ARG A 190 -10.33 -29.23 -18.66
N THR A 191 -10.00 -30.41 -18.13
CA THR A 191 -10.76 -31.04 -17.05
C THR A 191 -10.69 -30.23 -15.76
N THR A 192 -9.51 -29.68 -15.41
CA THR A 192 -9.37 -28.80 -14.24
C THR A 192 -10.14 -27.48 -14.41
N ALA A 193 -10.19 -26.92 -15.63
CA ALA A 193 -10.96 -25.73 -15.95
C ALA A 193 -12.48 -25.97 -15.80
N LEU A 194 -12.98 -27.10 -16.32
CA LEU A 194 -14.38 -27.50 -16.18
C LEU A 194 -14.76 -27.80 -14.72
N ALA A 195 -13.91 -28.52 -13.99
CA ALA A 195 -14.06 -28.75 -12.56
C ALA A 195 -14.07 -27.42 -11.78
N GLY A 196 -13.15 -26.53 -12.11
CA GLY A 196 -12.97 -25.23 -11.49
C GLY A 196 -14.18 -24.31 -11.67
N ILE A 197 -14.69 -24.16 -12.89
CA ILE A 197 -15.86 -23.31 -13.15
C ILE A 197 -17.14 -23.89 -12.53
N THR A 198 -17.29 -25.22 -12.58
CA THR A 198 -18.40 -25.93 -11.93
C THR A 198 -18.37 -25.70 -10.42
N MET A 199 -17.21 -25.86 -9.80
CA MET A 199 -17.02 -25.62 -8.37
C MET A 199 -17.16 -24.13 -8.00
N LEU A 200 -16.75 -23.21 -8.89
CA LEU A 200 -16.87 -21.77 -8.67
C LEU A 200 -18.35 -21.39 -8.50
N LEU A 201 -19.21 -21.92 -9.37
CA LEU A 201 -20.66 -21.77 -9.29
C LEU A 201 -21.23 -22.50 -8.08
N ALA A 202 -20.88 -23.79 -7.89
CA ALA A 202 -21.31 -24.57 -6.74
C ALA A 202 -21.04 -23.84 -5.43
N HIS A 203 -19.85 -23.25 -5.27
CA HIS A 203 -19.48 -22.47 -4.09
C HIS A 203 -20.43 -21.30 -3.82
N GLY A 204 -20.80 -20.54 -4.84
CA GLY A 204 -21.79 -19.47 -4.68
C GLY A 204 -23.12 -20.04 -4.18
N LEU A 205 -23.57 -21.14 -4.80
CA LEU A 205 -24.86 -21.76 -4.54
C LEU A 205 -24.97 -22.50 -3.20
N PHE A 206 -23.89 -23.04 -2.65
CA PHE A 206 -23.91 -23.61 -1.29
C PHE A 206 -23.51 -22.62 -0.21
N LYS A 207 -22.61 -21.67 -0.48
CA LYS A 207 -22.08 -20.80 0.59
C LYS A 207 -23.03 -19.65 0.94
N ALA A 208 -23.67 -19.05 -0.07
CA ALA A 208 -24.67 -18.00 0.15
C ALA A 208 -25.81 -18.46 1.06
N PRO A 209 -26.50 -19.59 0.80
CA PRO A 209 -27.57 -20.05 1.69
C PRO A 209 -27.06 -20.45 3.07
N LEU A 210 -25.85 -21.00 3.20
CA LEU A 210 -25.29 -21.31 4.53
C LEU A 210 -25.06 -20.05 5.37
N PHE A 211 -24.56 -18.96 4.79
CA PHE A 211 -24.46 -17.68 5.51
C PHE A 211 -25.84 -17.13 5.87
N LEU A 212 -26.80 -17.17 4.94
CA LEU A 212 -28.16 -16.70 5.21
C LEU A 212 -28.85 -17.53 6.31
N VAL A 213 -28.64 -18.85 6.34
CA VAL A 213 -29.07 -19.73 7.44
C VAL A 213 -28.52 -19.26 8.77
N VAL A 214 -27.21 -18.99 8.85
CA VAL A 214 -26.59 -18.48 10.08
C VAL A 214 -27.21 -17.14 10.48
N GLY A 215 -27.50 -16.25 9.53
CA GLY A 215 -28.18 -14.98 9.82
C GLY A 215 -29.60 -15.15 10.35
N ILE A 216 -30.35 -16.13 9.83
CA ILE A 216 -31.68 -16.47 10.32
C ILE A 216 -31.61 -17.00 11.76
N LEU A 217 -30.65 -17.90 12.04
CA LEU A 217 -30.39 -18.44 13.38
C LEU A 217 -30.00 -17.33 14.36
N ASP A 218 -29.06 -16.46 13.99
CA ASP A 218 -28.62 -15.33 14.82
C ASP A 218 -29.81 -14.44 15.23
N LYS A 219 -30.71 -14.15 14.28
CA LYS A 219 -31.89 -13.30 14.51
C LYS A 219 -33.02 -13.98 15.32
N HIS A 220 -33.26 -15.28 15.13
CA HIS A 220 -34.44 -15.97 15.73
C HIS A 220 -34.11 -16.79 16.96
N ALA A 221 -32.91 -17.35 17.02
CA ALA A 221 -32.41 -18.16 18.13
C ALA A 221 -31.53 -17.34 19.09
N GLY A 222 -31.13 -16.10 18.72
CA GLY A 222 -30.35 -15.20 19.55
C GLY A 222 -28.89 -15.63 19.78
N SER A 223 -28.45 -16.69 19.10
CA SER A 223 -27.09 -17.19 19.16
C SER A 223 -26.69 -17.84 17.84
N ARG A 224 -25.40 -17.79 17.55
CA ARG A 224 -24.73 -18.51 16.46
C ARG A 224 -23.56 -19.36 16.95
N ASP A 225 -23.48 -19.58 18.27
CA ASP A 225 -22.46 -20.43 18.87
C ASP A 225 -22.88 -21.90 18.82
N VAL A 226 -22.01 -22.75 18.26
CA VAL A 226 -22.21 -24.20 18.16
C VAL A 226 -22.23 -24.91 19.51
N ARG A 227 -22.01 -24.24 20.64
CA ARG A 227 -22.12 -24.80 21.99
C ARG A 227 -23.49 -24.54 22.61
N GLU A 228 -24.17 -23.48 22.17
CA GLU A 228 -25.43 -22.99 22.76
C GLU A 228 -26.66 -23.47 21.99
N LEU A 229 -26.57 -23.59 20.66
CA LEU A 229 -27.70 -24.03 19.84
C LEU A 229 -28.03 -25.51 20.09
N SER A 230 -29.29 -25.86 20.37
CA SER A 230 -29.69 -27.25 20.63
C SER A 230 -31.10 -27.52 20.15
N GLY A 231 -31.28 -28.57 19.35
CA GLY A 231 -32.62 -29.04 18.94
C GLY A 231 -33.31 -28.18 17.87
N VAL A 232 -32.64 -27.17 17.32
CA VAL A 232 -33.19 -26.26 16.30
C VAL A 232 -33.69 -27.00 15.06
N GLY A 233 -33.06 -28.13 14.68
CA GLY A 233 -33.48 -28.90 13.51
C GLY A 233 -34.90 -29.46 13.60
N ARG A 234 -35.40 -29.73 14.81
CA ARG A 234 -36.79 -30.15 15.02
C ARG A 234 -37.76 -28.96 15.07
N ALA A 235 -37.29 -27.81 15.58
CA ALA A 235 -38.10 -26.60 15.64
C ALA A 235 -38.29 -25.96 14.24
N LEU A 236 -37.24 -25.99 13.41
CA LEU A 236 -37.18 -25.38 12.09
C LEU A 236 -36.75 -26.40 11.02
N PRO A 237 -37.58 -27.41 10.70
CA PRO A 237 -37.20 -28.49 9.80
C PRO A 237 -36.91 -28.01 8.37
N GLY A 238 -37.63 -26.99 7.89
CA GLY A 238 -37.35 -26.39 6.57
C GLY A 238 -35.96 -25.74 6.51
N LEU A 239 -35.57 -25.00 7.55
CA LEU A 239 -34.25 -24.38 7.64
C LEU A 239 -33.15 -25.44 7.71
N ALA A 240 -33.37 -26.51 8.47
CA ALA A 240 -32.45 -27.64 8.58
C ALA A 240 -32.29 -28.39 7.25
N LEU A 241 -33.38 -28.63 6.52
CA LEU A 241 -33.35 -29.26 5.21
C LEU A 241 -32.56 -28.42 4.20
N MET A 242 -32.84 -27.12 4.13
CA MET A 242 -32.11 -26.20 3.25
C MET A 242 -30.61 -26.17 3.57
N ALA A 243 -30.26 -26.06 4.85
CA ALA A 243 -28.87 -26.07 5.30
C ALA A 243 -28.19 -27.42 5.00
N THR A 244 -28.91 -28.53 5.15
CA THR A 244 -28.42 -29.87 4.81
C THR A 244 -28.17 -30.00 3.32
N LEU A 245 -29.06 -29.51 2.47
CA LEU A 245 -28.88 -29.51 1.01
C LEU A 245 -27.62 -28.72 0.60
N ALA A 246 -27.44 -27.52 1.15
CA ALA A 246 -26.28 -26.70 0.88
C ALA A 246 -24.97 -27.33 1.44
N ALA A 247 -24.99 -27.82 2.68
CA ALA A 247 -23.82 -28.46 3.29
C ALA A 247 -23.44 -29.79 2.63
N ALA A 248 -24.43 -30.55 2.13
CA ALA A 248 -24.20 -31.76 1.36
C ALA A 248 -23.55 -31.44 0.00
N SER A 249 -23.96 -30.34 -0.66
CA SER A 249 -23.32 -29.87 -1.89
C SER A 249 -21.87 -29.44 -1.60
N MET A 250 -21.64 -28.68 -0.52
CA MET A 250 -20.30 -28.30 -0.06
C MET A 250 -19.42 -29.52 0.27
N ALA A 251 -19.98 -30.56 0.90
CA ALA A 251 -19.29 -31.81 1.19
C ALA A 251 -19.00 -32.63 -0.08
N GLY A 252 -19.82 -32.50 -1.13
CA GLY A 252 -19.68 -33.22 -2.39
C GLY A 252 -20.49 -34.51 -2.43
N LEU A 253 -21.76 -34.49 -2.01
CA LEU A 253 -22.64 -35.65 -2.10
C LEU A 253 -23.44 -35.65 -3.42
N PRO A 254 -23.62 -36.81 -4.09
CA PRO A 254 -24.53 -36.93 -5.22
C PRO A 254 -26.00 -36.70 -4.79
N PRO A 255 -26.86 -36.12 -5.65
CA PRO A 255 -26.62 -35.65 -7.02
C PRO A 255 -26.34 -34.13 -7.11
N LEU A 256 -25.68 -33.53 -6.12
CA LEU A 256 -25.54 -32.07 -6.02
C LEU A 256 -24.40 -31.53 -6.90
N LEU A 257 -24.49 -30.26 -7.32
CA LEU A 257 -23.47 -29.64 -8.18
C LEU A 257 -22.05 -29.67 -7.58
N GLY A 258 -21.92 -29.57 -6.26
CA GLY A 258 -20.61 -29.66 -5.60
C GLY A 258 -19.97 -31.05 -5.67
N PHE A 259 -20.76 -32.12 -5.89
CA PHE A 259 -20.21 -33.44 -6.19
C PHE A 259 -19.59 -33.47 -7.59
N LEU A 260 -20.30 -32.97 -8.61
CA LEU A 260 -19.81 -32.91 -9.98
C LEU A 260 -18.45 -32.21 -10.10
N GLY A 261 -18.30 -31.05 -9.43
CA GLY A 261 -17.04 -30.30 -9.44
C GLY A 261 -15.89 -31.00 -8.70
N LYS A 262 -16.17 -31.75 -7.62
CA LYS A 262 -15.15 -32.52 -6.89
C LYS A 262 -14.75 -33.80 -7.62
N GLU A 263 -15.72 -34.51 -8.17
CA GLU A 263 -15.48 -35.71 -8.95
C GLU A 263 -14.62 -35.38 -10.19
N ALA A 264 -14.99 -34.31 -10.92
CA ALA A 264 -14.20 -33.79 -12.03
C ALA A 264 -12.80 -33.34 -11.60
N ALA A 265 -12.64 -32.77 -10.40
CA ALA A 265 -11.34 -32.42 -9.87
C ALA A 265 -10.47 -33.65 -9.60
N PHE A 266 -11.02 -34.70 -8.99
CA PHE A 266 -10.28 -35.94 -8.78
C PHE A 266 -9.93 -36.62 -10.11
N GLU A 267 -10.86 -36.70 -11.06
CA GLU A 267 -10.56 -37.22 -12.39
C GLU A 267 -9.42 -36.43 -13.05
N ALA A 268 -9.44 -35.10 -13.00
CA ALA A 268 -8.43 -34.28 -13.66
C ALA A 268 -6.99 -34.60 -13.22
N PHE A 269 -6.77 -34.85 -11.93
CA PHE A 269 -5.44 -35.13 -11.38
C PHE A 269 -5.12 -36.63 -11.28
N LEU A 270 -6.11 -37.52 -11.33
CA LEU A 270 -5.89 -38.97 -11.37
C LEU A 270 -5.70 -39.47 -12.81
N HIS A 271 -6.40 -38.88 -13.78
CA HIS A 271 -6.30 -39.21 -15.19
C HIS A 271 -4.96 -38.76 -15.78
N SER A 272 -4.44 -37.59 -15.38
CA SER A 272 -3.11 -37.14 -15.80
C SER A 272 -2.01 -38.14 -15.42
N ILE A 273 -2.15 -38.80 -14.27
CA ILE A 273 -1.24 -39.87 -13.81
C ILE A 273 -1.33 -41.11 -14.71
N ALA A 274 -2.53 -41.44 -15.20
CA ALA A 274 -2.77 -42.61 -16.05
C ALA A 274 -2.27 -42.42 -17.49
N VAL A 275 -2.39 -41.20 -18.05
CA VAL A 275 -2.01 -40.89 -19.44
C VAL A 275 -0.52 -40.57 -19.59
N GLU A 276 0.09 -39.84 -18.65
CA GLU A 276 1.51 -39.46 -18.74
C GLU A 276 2.46 -40.62 -18.35
N GLY A 277 1.91 -41.72 -17.83
CA GLY A 277 2.64 -42.94 -17.49
C GLY A 277 3.52 -42.81 -16.25
N ALA A 278 3.65 -43.90 -15.48
CA ALA A 278 4.54 -43.98 -14.32
C ALA A 278 6.05 -43.91 -14.67
N ALA A 279 6.40 -43.76 -15.96
CA ALA A 279 7.77 -43.88 -16.48
C ALA A 279 8.58 -42.57 -16.44
N VAL A 280 7.95 -41.41 -16.26
CA VAL A 280 8.66 -40.14 -16.04
C VAL A 280 8.73 -39.88 -14.53
N GLU A 281 9.87 -40.24 -13.92
CA GLU A 281 10.19 -40.03 -12.50
C GLU A 281 10.11 -38.54 -12.12
N GLY A 282 8.92 -38.05 -11.79
CA GLY A 282 8.71 -36.66 -11.32
C GLY A 282 7.34 -36.08 -11.66
N VAL A 283 6.73 -36.48 -12.78
CA VAL A 283 5.40 -36.01 -13.19
C VAL A 283 4.30 -36.75 -12.42
N SER A 284 4.45 -38.06 -12.22
CA SER A 284 3.50 -38.87 -11.43
C SER A 284 3.45 -38.47 -9.95
N VAL A 285 4.60 -38.13 -9.35
CA VAL A 285 4.69 -37.68 -7.95
C VAL A 285 3.96 -36.34 -7.75
N ARG A 286 4.05 -35.42 -8.73
CA ARG A 286 3.32 -34.15 -8.71
C ARG A 286 1.81 -34.36 -8.75
N GLY A 287 1.31 -35.14 -9.71
CA GLY A 287 -0.12 -35.47 -9.83
C GLY A 287 -0.68 -36.08 -8.56
N TRP A 288 0.00 -37.08 -8.00
CA TRP A 288 -0.39 -37.70 -6.72
C TRP A 288 -0.36 -36.73 -5.56
N SER A 289 0.66 -35.86 -5.46
CA SER A 289 0.77 -34.90 -4.35
C SER A 289 -0.41 -33.91 -4.35
N VAL A 290 -0.83 -33.44 -5.53
CA VAL A 290 -1.99 -32.56 -5.67
C VAL A 290 -3.27 -33.33 -5.37
N ALA A 291 -3.48 -34.50 -5.97
CA ALA A 291 -4.68 -35.32 -5.74
C ALA A 291 -4.87 -35.69 -4.26
N LEU A 292 -3.80 -36.09 -3.57
CA LEU A 292 -3.84 -36.37 -2.12
C LEU A 292 -4.09 -35.12 -1.29
N GLY A 293 -3.53 -33.96 -1.69
CA GLY A 293 -3.82 -32.68 -1.06
C GLY A 293 -5.29 -32.27 -1.19
N LEU A 294 -5.87 -32.44 -2.38
CA LEU A 294 -7.29 -32.20 -2.65
C LEU A 294 -8.18 -33.18 -1.87
N LEU A 295 -7.77 -34.45 -1.76
CA LEU A 295 -8.47 -35.45 -0.95
C LEU A 295 -8.45 -35.05 0.53
N ALA A 296 -7.28 -34.72 1.08
CA ALA A 296 -7.13 -34.31 2.48
C ALA A 296 -7.96 -33.06 2.81
N GLY A 297 -7.95 -32.03 1.95
CA GLY A 297 -8.80 -30.86 2.13
C GLY A 297 -10.29 -31.16 1.95
N SER A 298 -10.66 -32.13 1.11
CA SER A 298 -12.04 -32.58 0.93
C SER A 298 -12.56 -33.36 2.14
N VAL A 299 -11.71 -34.17 2.78
CA VAL A 299 -11.97 -34.82 4.09
C VAL A 299 -12.27 -33.75 5.15
N LEU A 300 -11.43 -32.71 5.25
CA LEU A 300 -11.66 -31.59 6.16
C LEU A 300 -12.98 -30.88 5.85
N THR A 301 -13.30 -30.70 4.57
CA THR A 301 -14.56 -30.11 4.11
C THR A 301 -15.77 -30.90 4.56
N ALA A 302 -15.78 -32.22 4.33
CA ALA A 302 -16.87 -33.08 4.80
C ALA A 302 -16.99 -33.04 6.33
N ALA A 303 -15.87 -33.04 7.05
CA ALA A 303 -15.84 -32.96 8.51
C ALA A 303 -16.43 -31.64 9.05
N TYR A 304 -16.06 -30.48 8.48
CA TYR A 304 -16.60 -29.20 8.94
C TYR A 304 -18.04 -28.96 8.45
N SER A 305 -18.45 -29.51 7.31
CA SER A 305 -19.86 -29.53 6.88
C SER A 305 -20.73 -30.30 7.89
N ALA A 306 -20.28 -31.49 8.31
CA ALA A 306 -20.96 -32.27 9.34
C ALA A 306 -20.96 -31.54 10.69
N ARG A 307 -19.85 -30.89 11.05
CA ARG A 307 -19.75 -30.04 12.25
C ARG A 307 -20.74 -28.88 12.22
N PHE A 308 -20.89 -28.21 11.08
CA PHE A 308 -21.85 -27.12 10.91
C PHE A 308 -23.28 -27.61 11.15
N LEU A 309 -23.70 -28.70 10.49
CA LEU A 309 -25.05 -29.25 10.63
C LEU A 309 -25.32 -29.73 12.07
N TRP A 310 -24.36 -30.45 12.67
CA TRP A 310 -24.46 -30.88 14.07
C TRP A 310 -24.51 -29.68 15.03
N GLY A 311 -23.65 -28.68 14.80
CA GLY A 311 -23.54 -27.48 15.63
C GLY A 311 -24.79 -26.63 15.59
N ALA A 312 -25.39 -26.45 14.42
CA ALA A 312 -26.57 -25.61 14.24
C ALA A 312 -27.88 -26.32 14.60
N PHE A 313 -28.04 -27.61 14.26
CA PHE A 313 -29.37 -28.25 14.25
C PHE A 313 -29.53 -29.45 15.19
N ALA A 314 -28.44 -30.11 15.62
CA ALA A 314 -28.58 -31.31 16.45
C ALA A 314 -29.03 -30.99 17.88
N ARG A 315 -29.70 -31.96 18.52
CA ARG A 315 -29.97 -31.90 19.97
C ARG A 315 -28.71 -32.32 20.73
N LYS A 316 -28.23 -31.46 21.62
CA LYS A 316 -27.04 -31.70 22.44
C LYS A 316 -27.46 -32.16 23.82
N ARG A 317 -26.72 -33.13 24.38
CA ARG A 317 -26.97 -33.61 25.76
C ARG A 317 -26.49 -32.55 26.74
N GLY A 318 -27.31 -32.22 27.73
CA GLY A 318 -26.98 -31.23 28.76
C GLY A 318 -27.07 -29.77 28.30
N VAL A 319 -27.65 -29.50 27.14
CA VAL A 319 -27.91 -28.14 26.64
C VAL A 319 -29.41 -28.00 26.39
N GLU A 320 -30.03 -27.01 27.03
CA GLU A 320 -31.46 -26.74 26.89
C GLU A 320 -31.87 -26.50 25.43
N PRO A 321 -33.05 -26.96 24.99
CA PRO A 321 -33.55 -26.69 23.65
C PRO A 321 -33.63 -25.18 23.37
N THR A 322 -33.11 -24.76 22.23
CA THR A 322 -33.17 -23.36 21.84
C THR A 322 -34.59 -22.96 21.47
N VAL A 323 -35.11 -21.94 22.13
CA VAL A 323 -36.42 -21.35 21.81
C VAL A 323 -36.28 -20.49 20.56
N THR A 324 -37.09 -20.75 19.54
CA THR A 324 -37.08 -20.00 18.28
C THR A 324 -38.48 -19.89 17.69
N GLY A 325 -38.82 -18.72 17.16
CA GLY A 325 -40.04 -18.53 16.34
C GLY A 325 -39.86 -19.07 14.92
N GLN A 326 -40.97 -19.22 14.19
CA GLN A 326 -40.94 -19.55 12.76
C GLN A 326 -40.51 -18.33 11.94
N PRO A 327 -39.45 -18.44 11.11
CA PRO A 327 -39.03 -17.33 10.27
C PRO A 327 -40.03 -17.11 9.13
N GLU A 328 -40.26 -15.85 8.78
CA GLU A 328 -41.12 -15.48 7.66
C GLU A 328 -40.57 -16.02 6.33
N ALA A 329 -41.48 -16.35 5.40
CA ALA A 329 -41.12 -16.85 4.06
C ALA A 329 -40.21 -15.87 3.30
N GLY A 330 -40.43 -14.56 3.45
CA GLY A 330 -39.61 -13.52 2.82
C GLY A 330 -38.14 -13.53 3.26
N LEU A 331 -37.85 -14.00 4.48
CA LEU A 331 -36.50 -14.11 5.00
C LEU A 331 -35.79 -15.40 4.55
N THR A 332 -36.54 -16.50 4.35
CA THR A 332 -35.98 -17.81 3.99
C THR A 332 -35.89 -18.03 2.48
N LEU A 333 -36.78 -17.41 1.69
CA LEU A 333 -36.82 -17.58 0.23
C LEU A 333 -35.48 -17.28 -0.47
N PRO A 334 -34.74 -16.19 -0.13
CA PRO A 334 -33.45 -15.91 -0.76
C PRO A 334 -32.38 -16.98 -0.50
N ALA A 335 -32.52 -17.78 0.56
CA ALA A 335 -31.63 -18.89 0.86
C ALA A 335 -32.08 -20.19 0.14
N TRP A 336 -33.40 -20.39 -0.05
CA TRP A 336 -33.90 -21.56 -0.78
C TRP A 336 -33.51 -21.54 -2.24
N ILE A 337 -33.55 -20.38 -2.90
CA ILE A 337 -33.23 -20.22 -4.33
C ILE A 337 -31.85 -20.82 -4.69
N PRO A 338 -30.72 -20.40 -4.07
CA PRO A 338 -29.42 -20.95 -4.41
C PRO A 338 -29.25 -22.42 -3.98
N ALA A 339 -29.86 -22.83 -2.86
CA ALA A 339 -29.79 -24.22 -2.41
C ALA A 339 -30.47 -25.18 -3.40
N LEU A 340 -31.67 -24.83 -3.88
CA LEU A 340 -32.40 -25.60 -4.90
C LEU A 340 -31.74 -25.53 -6.27
N ALA A 341 -31.19 -24.37 -6.66
CA ALA A 341 -30.43 -24.23 -7.89
C ALA A 341 -29.20 -25.17 -7.91
N GLY A 342 -28.52 -25.34 -6.77
CA GLY A 342 -27.41 -26.29 -6.64
C GLY A 342 -27.82 -27.76 -6.84
N LEU A 343 -29.05 -28.13 -6.49
CA LEU A 343 -29.61 -29.45 -6.78
C LEU A 343 -30.07 -29.57 -8.23
N ALA A 344 -30.80 -28.59 -8.73
CA ALA A 344 -31.30 -28.57 -10.10
C ALA A 344 -30.16 -28.65 -11.12
N LEU A 345 -29.10 -27.86 -10.93
CA LEU A 345 -27.92 -27.89 -11.81
C LEU A 345 -27.07 -29.15 -11.63
N GLY A 346 -27.11 -29.80 -10.46
CA GLY A 346 -26.49 -31.10 -10.26
C GLY A 346 -27.17 -32.21 -11.05
N LEU A 347 -28.50 -32.19 -11.11
CA LEU A 347 -29.29 -33.10 -11.94
C LEU A 347 -29.21 -32.75 -13.43
N ALA A 348 -29.20 -31.45 -13.77
CA ALA A 348 -29.06 -30.92 -15.11
C ALA A 348 -27.59 -30.69 -15.50
N TYR A 349 -26.71 -31.64 -15.19
CA TYR A 349 -25.28 -31.55 -15.48
C TYR A 349 -24.92 -31.24 -16.96
N PRO A 350 -25.69 -31.64 -18.00
CA PRO A 350 -25.37 -31.25 -19.38
C PRO A 350 -25.50 -29.73 -19.61
N VAL A 351 -26.37 -29.05 -18.87
CA VAL A 351 -26.48 -27.58 -18.92
C VAL A 351 -25.21 -26.95 -18.35
N MET A 352 -24.70 -27.48 -17.24
CA MET A 352 -23.45 -27.02 -16.66
C MET A 352 -22.26 -27.26 -17.59
N ASP A 353 -22.23 -28.41 -18.25
CA ASP A 353 -21.20 -28.77 -19.25
C ASP A 353 -21.18 -27.75 -20.41
N ALA A 354 -22.36 -27.44 -20.96
CA ALA A 354 -22.52 -26.44 -22.00
C ALA A 354 -22.12 -25.02 -21.55
N LEU A 355 -22.44 -24.62 -20.32
CA LEU A 355 -22.03 -23.33 -19.76
C LEU A 355 -20.51 -23.23 -19.59
N GLY A 356 -19.85 -24.33 -19.22
CA GLY A 356 -18.39 -24.39 -19.07
C GLY A 356 -17.63 -24.46 -20.39
N ALA A 357 -18.26 -24.94 -21.47
CA ALA A 357 -17.61 -25.23 -22.75
C ALA A 357 -16.86 -24.02 -23.34
N SER A 358 -17.43 -22.82 -23.23
CA SER A 358 -16.78 -21.59 -23.74
C SER A 358 -15.46 -21.27 -23.05
N TYR A 359 -15.36 -21.52 -21.75
CA TYR A 359 -14.12 -21.34 -21.00
C TYR A 359 -13.12 -22.47 -21.28
N VAL A 360 -13.59 -23.71 -21.37
CA VAL A 360 -12.77 -24.88 -21.68
C VAL A 360 -12.17 -24.81 -23.10
N ALA A 361 -12.84 -24.13 -24.03
CA ALA A 361 -12.35 -23.90 -25.39
C ALA A 361 -11.12 -22.98 -25.47
N ALA A 362 -10.83 -22.21 -24.41
CA ALA A 362 -9.63 -21.37 -24.36
C ALA A 362 -8.34 -22.17 -24.08
N TYR A 363 -8.46 -23.44 -23.72
CA TYR A 363 -7.32 -24.32 -23.44
C TYR A 363 -7.00 -25.21 -24.64
N PRO A 364 -5.73 -25.67 -24.80
CA PRO A 364 -5.34 -26.55 -25.88
C PRO A 364 -6.25 -27.79 -26.00
N PRO A 365 -6.57 -28.25 -27.22
CA PRO A 365 -7.42 -29.42 -27.42
C PRO A 365 -6.77 -30.67 -26.80
N GLY A 366 -7.61 -31.49 -26.15
CA GLY A 366 -7.22 -32.72 -25.45
C GLY A 366 -8.47 -33.54 -25.12
N ASP A 367 -8.29 -34.70 -24.47
CA ASP A 367 -9.36 -35.65 -24.19
C ASP A 367 -10.57 -34.98 -23.52
N GLY A 368 -11.74 -35.19 -24.13
CA GLY A 368 -12.98 -34.53 -23.77
C GLY A 368 -13.61 -35.15 -22.53
N TYR A 369 -13.25 -34.67 -21.35
CA TYR A 369 -14.04 -34.93 -20.15
C TYR A 369 -15.35 -34.14 -20.21
N HIS A 370 -16.47 -34.83 -20.01
CA HIS A 370 -17.79 -34.25 -19.86
C HIS A 370 -18.30 -34.49 -18.44
N LEU A 371 -19.05 -33.54 -17.91
CA LEU A 371 -19.71 -33.75 -16.61
C LEU A 371 -20.71 -34.90 -16.71
N ALA A 372 -20.70 -35.78 -15.72
CA ALA A 372 -21.71 -36.81 -15.51
C ALA A 372 -21.96 -36.94 -14.00
N LEU A 373 -23.13 -37.48 -13.63
CA LEU A 373 -23.44 -37.75 -12.21
C LEU A 373 -22.36 -38.64 -11.59
N TRP A 374 -21.97 -39.71 -12.27
CA TRP A 374 -20.73 -40.44 -12.01
C TRP A 374 -20.32 -41.15 -13.31
N HIS A 375 -19.04 -41.44 -13.47
CA HIS A 375 -18.52 -42.16 -14.65
C HIS A 375 -18.41 -43.68 -14.41
N GLY A 376 -18.98 -44.19 -13.31
CA GLY A 376 -18.94 -45.59 -12.89
C GLY A 376 -18.00 -45.83 -11.69
N PRO A 377 -17.83 -47.08 -11.25
CA PRO A 377 -16.89 -47.42 -10.17
C PRO A 377 -15.44 -47.18 -10.63
N GLY A 378 -14.87 -46.05 -10.24
CA GLY A 378 -13.49 -45.65 -10.55
C GLY A 378 -12.78 -45.01 -9.36
N LEU A 379 -11.51 -44.65 -9.54
CA LEU A 379 -10.71 -43.96 -8.51
C LEU A 379 -11.30 -42.61 -8.06
N PRO A 380 -11.87 -41.75 -8.95
CA PRO A 380 -12.51 -40.50 -8.51
C PRO A 380 -13.66 -40.75 -7.53
N LEU A 381 -14.53 -41.71 -7.85
CA LEU A 381 -15.67 -42.06 -7.00
C LEU A 381 -15.22 -42.63 -5.66
N LEU A 382 -14.15 -43.45 -5.67
CA LEU A 382 -13.52 -43.95 -4.46
C LEU A 382 -12.95 -42.79 -3.61
N PHE A 383 -12.29 -41.81 -4.23
CA PHE A 383 -11.76 -40.63 -3.53
C PHE A 383 -12.88 -39.79 -2.92
N SER A 384 -13.98 -39.60 -3.64
CA SER A 384 -15.20 -38.97 -3.13
C SER A 384 -15.78 -39.75 -1.94
N ALA A 385 -15.88 -41.08 -2.03
CA ALA A 385 -16.35 -41.92 -0.93
C ALA A 385 -15.42 -41.86 0.30
N ILE A 386 -14.10 -41.90 0.09
CA ILE A 386 -13.08 -41.75 1.15
C ILE A 386 -13.19 -40.37 1.79
N ALA A 387 -13.34 -39.30 1.00
CA ALA A 387 -13.48 -37.93 1.51
C ALA A 387 -14.67 -37.80 2.47
N ILE A 388 -15.82 -38.34 2.09
CA ILE A 388 -17.03 -38.35 2.93
C ILE A 388 -16.85 -39.26 4.16
N GLY A 389 -16.39 -40.50 3.96
CA GLY A 389 -16.24 -41.48 5.03
C GLY A 389 -15.26 -41.04 6.11
N LEU A 390 -14.05 -40.64 5.72
CA LEU A 390 -13.05 -40.12 6.65
C LEU A 390 -13.46 -38.78 7.25
N GLY A 391 -14.17 -37.92 6.51
CA GLY A 391 -14.66 -36.65 7.04
C GLY A 391 -15.71 -36.83 8.14
N LEU A 392 -16.65 -37.76 7.96
CA LEU A 392 -17.64 -38.12 8.98
C LEU A 392 -16.98 -38.78 10.20
N ALA A 393 -15.98 -39.64 9.96
CA ALA A 393 -15.19 -40.26 11.01
C ALA A 393 -14.41 -39.21 11.84
N LEU A 394 -13.76 -38.25 11.16
CA LEU A 394 -13.06 -37.13 11.80
C LEU A 394 -14.01 -36.25 12.62
N HIS A 395 -15.22 -35.97 12.11
CA HIS A 395 -16.25 -35.26 12.88
C HIS A 395 -16.70 -36.04 14.13
N ARG A 396 -16.83 -37.37 14.03
CA ARG A 396 -17.18 -38.23 15.16
C ARG A 396 -16.09 -38.21 16.23
N TRP A 397 -14.83 -38.29 15.84
CA TRP A 397 -13.66 -38.25 16.74
C TRP A 397 -13.11 -36.84 16.97
N ARG A 398 -13.91 -35.81 16.74
CA ARG A 398 -13.50 -34.41 16.86
C ARG A 398 -12.83 -34.07 18.19
N ALA A 399 -13.24 -34.69 19.31
CA ALA A 399 -12.66 -34.43 20.63
C ALA A 399 -11.16 -34.80 20.71
N ALA A 400 -10.75 -35.88 20.02
CA ALA A 400 -9.35 -36.25 19.89
C ALA A 400 -8.59 -35.23 19.01
N ALA A 401 -9.20 -34.83 17.89
CA ALA A 401 -8.63 -33.81 17.00
C ALA A 401 -8.45 -32.44 17.70
N THR A 402 -9.40 -32.00 18.54
CA THR A 402 -9.24 -30.77 19.34
C THR A 402 -8.10 -30.86 20.34
N THR A 403 -7.84 -32.05 20.87
CA THR A 403 -6.72 -32.26 21.80
C THR A 403 -5.39 -32.18 21.08
N LEU A 404 -5.28 -32.81 19.91
CA LEU A 404 -4.10 -32.67 19.04
C LEU A 404 -3.87 -31.21 18.61
N HIS A 405 -4.94 -30.49 18.24
CA HIS A 405 -4.86 -29.08 17.88
C HIS A 405 -4.25 -28.24 19.00
N ARG A 406 -4.71 -28.38 20.25
CA ARG A 406 -4.16 -27.63 21.38
C ARG A 406 -2.64 -27.84 21.57
N HIS A 407 -2.12 -29.03 21.26
CA HIS A 407 -0.69 -29.34 21.33
C HIS A 407 0.10 -28.76 20.14
N LEU A 408 -0.48 -28.76 18.94
CA LEU A 408 0.16 -28.24 17.72
C LEU A 408 0.08 -26.70 17.61
N HIS A 409 -0.90 -26.07 18.23
CA HIS A 409 -1.18 -24.63 18.09
C HIS A 409 -0.29 -23.78 19.02
N HIS A 410 1.03 -23.89 18.88
CA HIS A 410 2.00 -23.02 19.56
C HIS A 410 2.91 -22.34 18.52
N GLY A 411 2.80 -21.01 18.42
CA GLY A 411 3.83 -20.15 17.81
C GLY A 411 3.42 -19.37 16.55
N VAL A 412 2.89 -20.04 15.51
CA VAL A 412 2.77 -19.45 14.17
C VAL A 412 1.32 -19.13 13.82
N SER A 413 0.97 -17.83 13.80
CA SER A 413 -0.34 -17.33 13.36
C SER A 413 -0.15 -16.24 12.32
N ALA A 414 -0.78 -16.40 11.15
CA ALA A 414 -0.79 -15.37 10.11
C ALA A 414 -1.34 -14.03 10.63
N GLN A 415 -2.29 -14.04 11.59
CA GLN A 415 -2.77 -12.82 12.23
C GLN A 415 -1.66 -12.11 13.02
N ARG A 416 -0.83 -12.87 13.76
CA ARG A 416 0.32 -12.32 14.48
C ARG A 416 1.38 -11.79 13.51
N GLY A 417 1.57 -12.46 12.37
CA GLY A 417 2.42 -11.98 11.28
C GLY A 417 1.99 -10.62 10.76
N TYR A 418 0.69 -10.44 10.50
CA TYR A 418 0.11 -9.15 10.12
C TYR A 418 0.35 -8.07 11.19
N GLU A 419 0.06 -8.37 12.47
CA GLU A 419 0.26 -7.42 13.58
C GLU A 419 1.73 -7.00 13.73
N VAL A 420 2.67 -7.94 13.61
CA VAL A 420 4.11 -7.66 13.64
C VAL A 420 4.54 -6.78 12.47
N ALA A 421 4.02 -7.05 11.26
CA ALA A 421 4.35 -6.26 10.07
C ALA A 421 3.86 -4.80 10.21
N VAL A 422 2.60 -4.60 10.60
CA VAL A 422 2.04 -3.25 10.79
C VAL A 422 2.77 -2.50 11.91
N ALA A 423 3.01 -3.15 13.05
CA ALA A 423 3.78 -2.54 14.14
C ALA A 423 5.25 -2.26 13.75
N GLY A 424 5.80 -3.01 12.80
CA GLY A 424 7.12 -2.76 12.22
C GLY A 424 7.14 -1.47 11.39
N VAL A 425 6.16 -1.29 10.51
CA VAL A 425 6.01 -0.07 9.69
C VAL A 425 5.84 1.16 10.57
N GLU A 426 5.00 1.09 11.60
CA GLU A 426 4.80 2.21 12.55
C GLU A 426 6.10 2.57 13.27
N ARG A 427 6.84 1.56 13.77
CA ARG A 427 8.15 1.78 14.41
C ARG A 427 9.16 2.43 13.47
N VAL A 428 9.21 2.00 12.20
CA VAL A 428 10.08 2.61 11.19
C VAL A 428 9.65 4.05 10.91
N ALA A 429 8.36 4.32 10.78
CA ALA A 429 7.85 5.67 10.56
C ALA A 429 8.26 6.62 11.71
N VAL A 430 8.05 6.20 12.95
CA VAL A 430 8.47 6.99 14.14
C VAL A 430 9.99 7.19 14.15
N LEU A 431 10.77 6.16 13.81
CA LEU A 431 12.23 6.24 13.76
C LEU A 431 12.73 7.21 12.69
N VAL A 432 12.15 7.17 11.50
CA VAL A 432 12.50 8.05 10.38
C VAL A 432 12.10 9.48 10.70
N THR A 433 10.87 9.71 11.16
CA THR A 433 10.38 11.04 11.52
C THR A 433 11.20 11.63 12.66
N GLY A 434 11.49 10.86 13.71
CA GLY A 434 12.30 11.31 14.85
C GLY A 434 13.75 11.64 14.46
N ARG A 435 14.30 11.02 13.41
CA ARG A 435 15.65 11.33 12.91
C ARG A 435 15.71 12.50 11.93
N LEU A 436 14.70 12.64 11.07
CA LEU A 436 14.69 13.68 10.04
C LEU A 436 14.09 15.01 10.53
N GLN A 437 13.06 14.97 11.37
CA GLN A 437 12.34 16.16 11.85
C GLN A 437 12.80 16.57 13.24
N VAL A 438 14.08 16.94 13.37
CA VAL A 438 14.70 17.31 14.66
C VAL A 438 14.21 18.66 15.20
N GLY A 439 13.59 19.49 14.36
CA GLY A 439 13.10 20.82 14.74
C GLY A 439 14.21 21.88 14.86
N SER A 440 15.42 21.60 14.38
CA SER A 440 16.59 22.47 14.52
C SER A 440 16.97 23.11 13.18
N LEU A 441 16.86 24.44 13.09
CA LEU A 441 17.25 25.20 11.89
C LEU A 441 18.70 24.95 11.46
N PRO A 442 19.72 24.94 12.36
CA PRO A 442 21.10 24.59 11.99
C PRO A 442 21.24 23.21 11.34
N THR A 443 20.48 22.21 11.79
CA THR A 443 20.50 20.87 11.19
C THR A 443 19.91 20.89 9.80
N TYR A 444 18.78 21.57 9.58
CA TYR A 444 18.19 21.71 8.26
C TYR A 444 19.10 22.47 7.29
N LEU A 445 19.75 23.55 7.74
CA LEU A 445 20.75 24.28 6.94
C LEU A 445 21.96 23.40 6.59
N ALA A 446 22.44 22.58 7.52
CA ALA A 446 23.53 21.65 7.25
C ALA A 446 23.15 20.60 6.20
N VAL A 447 21.91 20.09 6.21
CA VAL A 447 21.39 19.16 5.19
C VAL A 447 21.29 19.85 3.83
N ILE A 448 20.78 21.10 3.77
CA ILE A 448 20.70 21.88 2.54
C ILE A 448 22.08 22.11 1.96
N LEU A 449 23.01 22.64 2.75
CA LEU A 449 24.40 22.89 2.32
C LEU A 449 25.10 21.59 1.93
N GLY A 450 24.90 20.51 2.69
CA GLY A 450 25.43 19.19 2.35
C GLY A 450 24.91 18.67 1.01
N THR A 451 23.63 18.89 0.71
CA THR A 451 23.03 18.51 -0.58
C THR A 451 23.62 19.34 -1.74
N VAL A 452 23.82 20.64 -1.54
CA VAL A 452 24.49 21.52 -2.53
C VAL A 452 25.94 21.08 -2.75
N LEU A 453 26.67 20.73 -1.69
CA LEU A 453 28.04 20.24 -1.81
C LEU A 453 28.11 18.90 -2.55
N LEU A 454 27.19 17.97 -2.25
CA LEU A 454 27.21 16.63 -2.81
C LEU A 454 26.71 16.56 -4.25
N LEU A 455 25.65 17.29 -4.60
CA LEU A 455 25.03 17.19 -5.93
C LEU A 455 25.66 18.18 -6.92
N PRO A 456 25.37 19.50 -6.90
CA PRO A 456 25.98 20.42 -7.85
C PRO A 456 27.48 20.62 -7.60
N GLY A 457 27.96 20.54 -6.35
CA GLY A 457 29.37 20.69 -6.04
C GLY A 457 30.26 19.63 -6.68
N THR A 458 29.87 18.35 -6.61
CA THR A 458 30.61 17.27 -7.28
C THR A 458 30.51 17.34 -8.80
N ALA A 459 29.32 17.67 -9.33
CA ALA A 459 29.13 17.86 -10.77
C ALA A 459 30.03 18.97 -11.34
N LEU A 460 30.14 20.10 -10.63
CA LEU A 460 31.02 21.21 -11.02
C LEU A 460 32.50 20.80 -10.96
N LEU A 461 32.93 20.15 -9.88
CA LEU A 461 34.32 19.70 -9.72
C LEU A 461 34.76 18.69 -10.79
N LEU A 462 33.86 17.81 -11.23
CA LEU A 462 34.14 16.81 -12.26
C LEU A 462 33.96 17.34 -13.69
N GLY A 463 33.08 18.32 -13.87
CA GLY A 463 32.64 18.79 -15.19
C GLY A 463 33.43 19.97 -15.75
N THR A 464 34.23 20.66 -14.94
CA THR A 464 34.91 21.90 -15.38
C THR A 464 36.35 21.96 -14.90
N ALA A 465 37.24 22.40 -15.79
CA ALA A 465 38.60 22.78 -15.44
C ALA A 465 38.66 24.25 -14.97
N LEU A 466 39.68 24.57 -14.18
CA LEU A 466 39.99 25.97 -13.88
C LEU A 466 40.47 26.67 -15.16
N PRO A 467 40.05 27.91 -15.41
CA PRO A 467 40.58 28.73 -16.50
C PRO A 467 42.12 28.87 -16.44
N ASP A 468 42.80 28.77 -17.58
CA ASP A 468 44.27 28.76 -17.70
C ASP A 468 44.91 30.11 -17.33
N GLU A 469 44.24 31.23 -17.61
CA GLU A 469 44.69 32.58 -17.25
C GLU A 469 43.63 33.26 -16.36
N GLN A 470 44.03 33.64 -15.14
CA GLN A 470 43.19 34.40 -14.23
C GLN A 470 44.00 35.55 -13.62
N ALA A 471 43.56 36.77 -13.88
CA ALA A 471 44.09 37.93 -13.18
C ALA A 471 43.66 37.87 -11.70
N LEU A 472 44.61 38.10 -10.78
CA LEU A 472 44.32 38.16 -9.34
C LEU A 472 43.51 39.41 -8.96
N TYR A 473 43.62 40.47 -9.75
CA TYR A 473 42.88 41.71 -9.65
C TYR A 473 42.91 42.42 -11.01
N ASP A 474 41.86 43.15 -11.35
CA ASP A 474 41.81 44.01 -12.54
C ASP A 474 42.31 45.42 -12.23
N VAL A 475 42.02 45.90 -11.02
CA VAL A 475 42.45 47.21 -10.52
C VAL A 475 43.16 47.04 -9.18
N PRO A 476 44.36 47.62 -8.96
CA PRO A 476 45.11 47.46 -7.71
C PRO A 476 44.33 47.82 -6.44
N MET A 477 43.33 48.71 -6.54
CA MET A 477 42.46 49.11 -5.42
C MET A 477 41.52 48.00 -4.93
N GLN A 478 41.26 46.97 -5.74
CA GLN A 478 40.46 45.81 -5.32
C GLN A 478 41.14 45.02 -4.20
N VAL A 479 42.47 44.95 -4.18
CA VAL A 479 43.24 44.19 -3.19
C VAL A 479 43.05 44.71 -1.75
N PRO A 480 43.26 46.00 -1.43
CA PRO A 480 43.04 46.50 -0.07
C PRO A 480 41.57 46.44 0.34
N LEU A 481 40.61 46.68 -0.57
CA LEU A 481 39.18 46.57 -0.28
C LEU A 481 38.76 45.12 0.01
N GLY A 482 39.22 44.18 -0.81
CA GLY A 482 39.01 42.75 -0.60
C GLY A 482 39.62 42.26 0.71
N LEU A 483 40.83 42.74 1.06
CA LEU A 483 41.47 42.41 2.34
C LEU A 483 40.63 42.90 3.53
N VAL A 484 40.07 44.12 3.46
CA VAL A 484 39.16 44.65 4.49
C VAL A 484 37.93 43.76 4.64
N VAL A 485 37.32 43.33 3.54
CA VAL A 485 36.16 42.42 3.56
C VAL A 485 36.51 41.08 4.21
N VAL A 486 37.63 40.46 3.83
CA VAL A 486 38.06 39.16 4.38
C VAL A 486 38.38 39.27 5.87
N VAL A 487 39.11 40.31 6.30
CA VAL A 487 39.45 40.54 7.71
C VAL A 487 38.18 40.78 8.53
N ALA A 488 37.25 41.58 8.02
CA ALA A 488 35.97 41.82 8.68
C ALA A 488 35.14 40.54 8.81
N ALA A 489 35.04 39.72 7.75
CA ALA A 489 34.35 38.43 7.77
C ALA A 489 34.94 37.44 8.79
N LEU A 490 36.28 37.34 8.85
CA LEU A 490 36.97 36.53 9.87
C LEU A 490 36.76 37.09 11.29
N GLY A 491 36.61 38.41 11.41
CA GLY A 491 36.25 39.10 12.64
C GLY A 491 34.84 38.76 13.12
N VAL A 492 33.85 38.73 12.22
CA VAL A 492 32.45 38.39 12.54
C VAL A 492 32.36 37.01 13.19
N VAL A 493 33.07 36.01 12.66
CA VAL A 493 33.07 34.64 13.20
C VAL A 493 33.62 34.56 14.64
N ARG A 494 34.48 35.52 15.04
CA ARG A 494 35.05 35.58 16.40
C ARG A 494 34.33 36.57 17.32
N ALA A 495 33.34 37.31 16.83
CA ALA A 495 32.64 38.33 17.59
C ALA A 495 31.74 37.69 18.66
N ARG A 496 32.03 37.95 19.94
CA ARG A 496 31.20 37.47 21.06
C ARG A 496 30.01 38.38 21.38
N ARG A 497 30.12 39.66 21.00
CA ARG A 497 29.10 40.70 21.21
C ARG A 497 28.34 40.94 19.92
N ARG A 498 27.01 41.02 20.01
CA ARG A 498 26.12 41.22 18.85
C ARG A 498 26.39 42.56 18.16
N PHE A 499 26.64 43.62 18.93
CA PHE A 499 26.96 44.93 18.39
C PHE A 499 28.26 44.92 17.56
N THR A 500 29.30 44.24 18.04
CA THR A 500 30.56 44.07 17.29
C THR A 500 30.34 43.30 16.00
N ALA A 501 29.53 42.23 16.03
CA ALA A 501 29.20 41.47 14.83
C ALA A 501 28.47 42.34 13.78
N VAL A 502 27.48 43.12 14.19
CA VAL A 502 26.75 44.04 13.29
C VAL A 502 27.66 45.10 12.69
N LEU A 503 28.54 45.71 13.49
CA LEU A 503 29.50 46.70 12.97
C LEU A 503 30.44 46.09 11.92
N LEU A 504 30.94 44.88 12.17
CA LEU A 504 31.81 44.17 11.25
C LEU A 504 31.09 43.73 9.97
N VAL A 505 29.81 43.33 10.05
CA VAL A 505 28.96 43.14 8.86
C VAL A 505 28.80 44.44 8.09
N GLY A 506 28.65 45.58 8.78
CA GLY A 506 28.71 46.91 8.19
C GLY A 506 29.98 47.17 7.38
N VAL A 507 31.14 46.87 7.97
CA VAL A 507 32.45 47.01 7.28
C VAL A 507 32.51 46.13 6.03
N ILE A 508 31.95 44.91 6.06
CA ILE A 508 31.84 44.05 4.87
C ILE A 508 30.99 44.74 3.80
N GLY A 509 29.82 45.28 4.15
CA GLY A 509 28.93 45.96 3.22
C GLY A 509 29.55 47.20 2.57
N TYR A 510 30.21 48.06 3.35
CA TYR A 510 30.95 49.22 2.80
C TYR A 510 32.17 48.79 1.96
N GLY A 511 32.86 47.70 2.34
CA GLY A 511 33.94 47.14 1.54
C GLY A 511 33.46 46.65 0.17
N ILE A 512 32.34 45.93 0.12
CA ILE A 512 31.68 45.50 -1.13
C ILE A 512 31.22 46.71 -1.95
N GLY A 513 30.62 47.72 -1.33
CA GLY A 513 30.24 48.96 -2.03
C GLY A 513 31.45 49.68 -2.63
N GLY A 514 32.60 49.67 -1.94
CA GLY A 514 33.87 50.16 -2.49
C GLY A 514 34.33 49.38 -3.72
N LEU A 515 34.18 48.05 -3.72
CA LEU A 515 34.48 47.23 -4.90
C LEU A 515 33.58 47.60 -6.09
N PHE A 516 32.28 47.82 -5.88
CA PHE A 516 31.38 48.30 -6.94
C PHE A 516 31.80 49.66 -7.53
N VAL A 517 32.34 50.58 -6.73
CA VAL A 517 32.87 51.85 -7.26
C VAL A 517 34.06 51.61 -8.17
N VAL A 518 35.00 50.76 -7.74
CA VAL A 518 36.22 50.44 -8.49
C VAL A 518 35.89 49.72 -9.79
N ASP A 519 34.87 48.88 -9.79
CA ASP A 519 34.40 48.13 -10.97
C ASP A 519 33.48 48.95 -11.90
N GLY A 520 33.32 50.26 -11.63
CA GLY A 520 32.55 51.17 -12.49
C GLY A 520 31.03 51.02 -12.38
N ALA A 521 30.52 50.52 -11.25
CA ALA A 521 29.10 50.35 -10.94
C ALA A 521 28.62 51.35 -9.86
N PRO A 522 28.56 52.67 -10.17
CA PRO A 522 28.24 53.70 -9.18
C PRO A 522 26.83 53.58 -8.59
N ASP A 523 25.83 53.17 -9.39
CA ASP A 523 24.45 53.01 -8.92
C ASP A 523 24.32 51.86 -7.91
N LEU A 524 25.02 50.74 -8.15
CA LEU A 524 25.08 49.61 -7.21
C LEU A 524 25.81 50.01 -5.92
N ALA A 525 26.89 50.78 -6.03
CA ALA A 525 27.62 51.28 -4.86
C ALA A 525 26.74 52.19 -3.99
N LEU A 526 26.04 53.16 -4.59
CA LEU A 526 25.12 54.05 -3.88
C LEU A 526 24.00 53.28 -3.18
N ALA A 527 23.38 52.32 -3.88
CA ALA A 527 22.35 51.46 -3.31
C ALA A 527 22.90 50.63 -2.14
N GLN A 528 24.07 50.02 -2.29
CA GLN A 528 24.72 49.21 -1.26
C GLN A 528 25.03 50.04 -0.01
N PHE A 529 25.59 51.25 -0.15
CA PHE A 529 25.87 52.12 0.98
C PHE A 529 24.60 52.57 1.70
N LEU A 530 23.54 52.89 0.96
CA LEU A 530 22.25 53.28 1.54
C LEU A 530 21.61 52.12 2.31
N VAL A 531 21.54 50.94 1.70
CA VAL A 531 20.97 49.73 2.31
C VAL A 531 21.78 49.33 3.54
N GLU A 532 23.11 49.39 3.49
CA GLU A 532 23.96 49.07 4.64
C GLU A 532 23.72 50.04 5.80
N THR A 533 23.63 51.35 5.51
CA THR A 533 23.34 52.38 6.52
C THR A 533 21.96 52.13 7.18
N LEU A 534 20.93 51.88 6.37
CA LEU A 534 19.57 51.60 6.87
C LEU A 534 19.53 50.30 7.68
N THR A 535 20.19 49.24 7.20
CA THR A 535 20.26 47.94 7.87
C THR A 535 20.96 48.06 9.22
N LEU A 536 22.06 48.83 9.30
CA LEU A 536 22.75 49.12 10.56
C LEU A 536 21.81 49.82 11.56
N VAL A 537 21.07 50.83 11.13
CA VAL A 537 20.08 51.53 11.99
C VAL A 537 19.02 50.56 12.49
N VAL A 538 18.44 49.74 11.61
CA VAL A 538 17.43 48.74 11.98
C VAL A 538 18.01 47.73 12.98
N PHE A 539 19.20 47.19 12.73
CA PHE A 539 19.84 46.26 13.66
C PHE A 539 20.13 46.88 15.01
N VAL A 540 20.62 48.13 15.08
CA VAL A 540 20.86 48.82 16.35
C VAL A 540 19.54 48.98 17.14
N LEU A 541 18.44 49.32 16.47
CA LEU A 541 17.12 49.41 17.10
C LEU A 541 16.63 48.06 17.66
N VAL A 542 16.87 46.96 16.92
CA VAL A 542 16.50 45.60 17.33
C VAL A 542 17.41 45.10 18.47
N LEU A 543 18.71 45.32 18.37
CA LEU A 543 19.70 44.88 19.37
C LEU A 543 19.48 45.54 20.74
N ARG A 544 18.87 46.73 20.80
CA ARG A 544 18.47 47.37 22.06
C ARG A 544 17.48 46.51 22.89
N ARG A 545 16.78 45.57 22.26
CA ARG A 545 15.79 44.68 22.90
C ARG A 545 16.30 43.25 23.10
N LEU A 546 17.58 43.00 22.82
CA LEU A 546 18.20 41.68 22.88
C LEU A 546 19.44 41.70 23.78
N PRO A 547 19.84 40.56 24.37
CA PRO A 547 21.03 40.52 25.21
C PRO A 547 22.29 40.82 24.40
N ALA A 548 23.26 41.51 25.03
CA ALA A 548 24.45 42.02 24.35
C ALA A 548 25.39 40.93 23.79
N HIS A 549 25.35 39.73 24.37
CA HIS A 549 26.16 38.58 23.98
C HIS A 549 25.35 37.55 23.18
N PHE A 550 26.02 36.77 22.34
CA PHE A 550 25.41 35.57 21.78
C PHE A 550 25.21 34.54 22.91
N ALA A 551 24.13 33.77 22.88
CA ALA A 551 23.93 32.69 23.84
C ALA A 551 25.05 31.65 23.66
N GLU A 552 25.98 31.59 24.61
CA GLU A 552 27.05 30.60 24.64
C GLU A 552 26.44 29.24 25.01
N VAL A 553 25.87 28.54 24.03
CA VAL A 553 25.58 27.12 24.21
C VAL A 553 26.92 26.41 24.14
N GLU A 554 27.38 25.83 25.25
CA GLU A 554 28.55 24.95 25.30
C GLU A 554 28.40 23.84 24.25
N SER A 555 28.90 24.10 23.05
CA SER A 555 28.77 23.19 21.92
C SER A 555 30.01 22.33 21.89
N ARG A 556 29.82 21.02 22.13
CA ARG A 556 30.90 20.04 22.08
C ARG A 556 31.61 20.13 20.72
N ARG A 557 32.94 19.91 20.71
CA ARG A 557 33.75 19.88 19.47
C ARG A 557 33.16 18.96 18.40
N ALA A 558 32.52 17.87 18.81
CA ALA A 558 31.82 16.93 17.93
C ALA A 558 30.70 17.57 17.07
N VAL A 559 30.15 18.72 17.46
CA VAL A 559 29.13 19.47 16.71
C VAL A 559 29.74 20.65 15.96
N GLN A 560 30.74 21.30 16.56
CA GLN A 560 31.38 22.48 15.96
C GLN A 560 32.21 22.12 14.72
N VAL A 561 32.96 21.02 14.77
CA VAL A 561 33.86 20.62 13.67
C VAL A 561 33.08 20.31 12.39
N PRO A 562 32.02 19.47 12.38
CA PRO A 562 31.23 19.24 11.17
C PRO A 562 30.59 20.51 10.61
N LYS A 563 30.09 21.40 11.48
CA LYS A 563 29.53 22.69 11.05
C LYS A 563 30.57 23.56 10.36
N ALA A 564 31.77 23.65 10.94
CA ALA A 564 32.88 24.39 10.34
C ALA A 564 33.30 23.78 8.99
N LEU A 565 33.41 22.46 8.90
CA LEU A 565 33.73 21.77 7.65
C LEU A 565 32.70 22.04 6.55
N ILE A 566 31.41 21.93 6.86
CA ILE A 566 30.33 22.22 5.90
C ILE A 566 30.36 23.69 5.47
N ALA A 567 30.56 24.62 6.41
CA ALA A 567 30.62 26.05 6.10
C ALA A 567 31.84 26.39 5.22
N VAL A 568 33.01 25.85 5.54
CA VAL A 568 34.24 26.04 4.75
C VAL A 568 34.10 25.41 3.37
N ALA A 569 33.62 24.17 3.28
CA ALA A 569 33.39 23.52 2.00
C ALA A 569 32.37 24.29 1.15
N GLY A 570 31.29 24.80 1.76
CA GLY A 570 30.31 25.67 1.10
C GLY A 570 30.93 26.95 0.55
N GLY A 571 31.74 27.63 1.36
CA GLY A 571 32.47 28.84 0.93
C GLY A 571 33.46 28.56 -0.19
N VAL A 572 34.22 27.46 -0.11
CA VAL A 572 35.16 27.03 -1.16
C VAL A 572 34.40 26.71 -2.44
N LEU A 573 33.27 26.01 -2.36
CA LEU A 573 32.45 25.71 -3.54
C LEU A 573 31.95 27.00 -4.20
N VAL A 574 31.45 27.97 -3.42
CA VAL A 574 31.01 29.26 -3.98
C VAL A 574 32.16 30.02 -4.63
N ALA A 575 33.33 30.06 -3.99
CA ALA A 575 34.52 30.69 -4.55
C ALA A 575 34.98 30.00 -5.84
N PHE A 576 35.04 28.68 -5.85
CA PHE A 576 35.36 27.87 -7.03
C PHE A 576 34.35 28.11 -8.16
N SER A 577 33.05 28.12 -7.83
CA SER A 577 31.98 28.41 -8.79
C SER A 577 32.12 29.80 -9.39
N ALA A 578 32.44 30.82 -8.59
CA ALA A 578 32.65 32.18 -9.07
C ALA A 578 33.83 32.26 -10.05
N VAL A 579 34.92 31.54 -9.78
CA VAL A 579 36.08 31.44 -10.68
C VAL A 579 35.73 30.75 -12.00
N VAL A 580 35.08 29.59 -11.94
CA VAL A 580 34.67 28.83 -13.13
C VAL A 580 33.70 29.64 -14.00
N VAL A 581 32.69 30.27 -13.39
CA VAL A 581 31.70 31.10 -14.10
C VAL A 581 32.33 32.36 -14.69
N SER A 582 33.29 32.98 -13.99
CA SER A 582 34.02 34.14 -14.50
C SER A 582 34.81 33.78 -15.77
N GLY A 583 35.58 32.70 -15.74
CA GLY A 583 36.36 32.26 -16.91
C GLY A 583 35.53 31.65 -18.05
N ALA A 584 34.27 31.31 -17.83
CA ALA A 584 33.34 30.93 -18.89
C ALA A 584 32.90 32.11 -19.77
N ARG A 585 33.16 33.36 -19.36
CA ARG A 585 32.83 34.56 -20.14
C ARG A 585 33.88 34.80 -21.23
N GLN A 586 33.71 34.15 -22.38
CA GLN A 586 34.62 34.25 -23.52
C GLN A 586 34.36 35.47 -24.43
N GLU A 587 33.13 36.01 -24.44
CA GLU A 587 32.76 37.18 -25.24
C GLU A 587 31.80 38.11 -24.46
N LEU A 588 31.81 39.40 -24.79
CA LEU A 588 30.84 40.38 -24.28
C LEU A 588 29.42 39.94 -24.70
N PRO A 589 28.47 39.79 -23.75
CA PRO A 589 27.11 39.38 -24.09
C PRO A 589 26.48 40.33 -25.10
N SER A 590 25.90 39.79 -26.17
CA SER A 590 25.20 40.58 -27.20
C SER A 590 24.11 41.48 -26.61
N ALA A 591 23.47 41.05 -25.53
CA ALA A 591 22.47 41.82 -24.79
C ALA A 591 23.04 43.13 -24.20
N SER A 592 24.25 43.11 -23.65
CA SER A 592 24.87 44.30 -23.05
C SER A 592 25.16 45.38 -24.09
N ALA A 593 25.68 44.99 -25.26
CA ALA A 593 25.90 45.90 -26.38
C ALA A 593 24.58 46.47 -26.93
N GLU A 594 23.52 45.66 -26.94
CA GLU A 594 22.19 46.08 -27.37
C GLU A 594 21.56 47.13 -26.45
N TYR A 595 21.65 46.93 -25.12
CA TYR A 595 21.14 47.89 -24.14
C TYR A 595 21.87 49.24 -24.23
N VAL A 596 23.19 49.25 -24.40
CA VAL A 596 23.96 50.49 -24.60
C VAL A 596 23.52 51.22 -25.86
N ARG A 597 23.28 50.49 -26.97
CA ARG A 597 22.88 51.10 -28.24
C ARG A 597 21.46 51.66 -28.21
N ARG A 598 20.53 50.97 -27.54
CA ARG A 598 19.11 51.33 -27.51
C ARG A 598 18.73 52.32 -26.42
N ALA A 599 19.45 52.39 -25.31
CA ALA A 599 19.07 53.22 -24.16
C ALA A 599 18.80 54.70 -24.50
N PRO A 600 19.63 55.40 -25.31
CA PRO A 600 19.35 56.80 -25.64
C PRO A 600 18.16 56.99 -26.58
N ALA A 601 17.94 56.05 -27.52
CA ALA A 601 16.95 56.19 -28.59
C ALA A 601 15.56 55.66 -28.19
N GLU A 602 15.50 54.57 -27.42
CA GLU A 602 14.25 53.91 -27.03
C GLU A 602 13.78 54.32 -25.63
N ALA A 603 14.71 54.53 -24.67
CA ALA A 603 14.39 54.88 -23.28
C ALA A 603 14.71 56.36 -22.95
N GLY A 604 15.33 57.12 -23.86
CA GLY A 604 15.70 58.52 -23.63
C GLY A 604 16.73 58.71 -22.50
N ALA A 605 17.40 57.64 -22.07
CA ALA A 605 18.25 57.63 -20.88
C ALA A 605 19.72 57.48 -21.25
N THR A 606 20.57 58.33 -20.66
CA THR A 606 22.04 58.23 -20.75
C THR A 606 22.62 57.26 -19.72
N ASN A 607 21.88 56.99 -18.64
CA ASN A 607 22.20 55.95 -17.66
C ASN A 607 21.59 54.62 -18.09
N VAL A 608 22.45 53.71 -18.56
CA VAL A 608 22.06 52.38 -19.06
C VAL A 608 21.47 51.50 -17.95
N VAL A 609 21.95 51.61 -16.71
CA VAL A 609 21.41 50.83 -15.57
C VAL A 609 19.98 51.27 -15.27
N SER A 610 19.72 52.58 -15.22
CA SER A 610 18.37 53.11 -15.05
C SER A 610 17.45 52.71 -16.20
N ALA A 611 17.92 52.76 -17.45
CA ALA A 611 17.15 52.33 -18.62
C ALA A 611 16.78 50.84 -18.53
N ILE A 612 17.69 50.00 -18.03
CA ILE A 612 17.42 48.58 -17.82
C ILE A 612 16.36 48.40 -16.74
N LEU A 613 16.51 49.01 -15.57
CA LEU A 613 15.60 48.79 -14.44
C LEU A 613 14.20 49.36 -14.67
N VAL A 614 14.08 50.52 -15.32
CA VAL A 614 12.81 51.24 -15.43
C VAL A 614 12.07 50.95 -16.74
N ASP A 615 12.78 50.71 -17.84
CA ASP A 615 12.17 50.50 -19.15
C ASP A 615 12.33 49.07 -19.65
N PHE A 616 13.56 48.62 -19.91
CA PHE A 616 13.78 47.33 -20.60
C PHE A 616 13.42 46.10 -19.74
N ARG A 617 13.60 46.19 -18.42
CA ARG A 617 13.29 45.15 -17.42
C ARG A 617 12.45 45.70 -16.27
N ALA A 618 11.52 46.59 -16.60
CA ALA A 618 10.60 47.23 -15.64
C ALA A 618 9.87 46.24 -14.71
N LEU A 619 9.57 45.03 -15.21
CA LEU A 619 8.90 43.99 -14.44
C LEU A 619 9.70 43.51 -13.23
N ASP A 620 11.04 43.43 -13.34
CA ASP A 620 11.92 43.03 -12.23
C ASP A 620 11.80 44.06 -11.09
N THR A 621 11.85 45.36 -11.44
CA THR A 621 11.70 46.48 -10.50
C THR A 621 10.33 46.54 -9.84
N VAL A 622 9.25 46.30 -10.59
CA VAL A 622 7.88 46.20 -10.03
C VAL A 622 7.81 45.05 -9.01
N GLY A 623 8.47 43.92 -9.30
CA GLY A 623 8.58 42.78 -8.39
C GLY A 623 9.30 43.15 -7.09
N GLU A 624 10.46 43.79 -7.18
CA GLU A 624 11.24 44.22 -6.02
C GLU A 624 10.49 45.22 -5.13
N ILE A 625 9.83 46.23 -5.71
CA ILE A 625 9.00 47.20 -4.96
C ILE A 625 7.86 46.47 -4.25
N THR A 626 7.26 45.48 -4.89
CA THR A 626 6.20 44.65 -4.29
C THR A 626 6.75 43.83 -3.11
N VAL A 627 7.94 43.25 -3.22
CA VAL A 627 8.60 42.53 -2.11
C VAL A 627 8.85 43.47 -0.93
N LEU A 628 9.34 44.68 -1.18
CA LEU A 628 9.55 45.68 -0.13
C LEU A 628 8.23 46.09 0.55
N LEU A 629 7.16 46.29 -0.23
CA LEU A 629 5.83 46.58 0.29
C LEU A 629 5.32 45.44 1.18
N ILE A 630 5.46 44.18 0.73
CA ILE A 630 5.05 42.99 1.50
C ILE A 630 5.88 42.87 2.78
N ALA A 631 7.20 43.05 2.71
CA ALA A 631 8.08 42.99 3.88
C ALA A 631 7.72 44.08 4.91
N ALA A 632 7.47 45.31 4.45
CA ALA A 632 7.03 46.41 5.29
C ALA A 632 5.66 46.14 5.92
N ALA A 633 4.67 45.71 5.13
CA ALA A 633 3.32 45.40 5.61
C ALA A 633 3.32 44.21 6.58
N GLY A 634 4.09 43.15 6.29
CA GLY A 634 4.26 41.99 7.16
C GLY A 634 4.92 42.34 8.49
N THR A 635 5.99 43.14 8.45
CA THR A 635 6.65 43.65 9.66
C THR A 635 5.71 44.52 10.49
N ALA A 636 4.99 45.44 9.85
CA ALA A 636 3.99 46.27 10.53
C ALA A 636 2.90 45.42 11.19
N SER A 637 2.37 44.43 10.46
CA SER A 637 1.35 43.51 10.97
C SER A 637 1.82 42.71 12.19
N LEU A 638 3.05 42.18 12.18
CA LEU A 638 3.65 41.49 13.32
C LEU A 638 3.81 42.42 14.54
N VAL A 639 4.21 43.67 14.32
CA VAL A 639 4.32 44.67 15.40
C VAL A 639 2.95 45.03 15.98
N PHE A 640 1.91 45.11 15.15
CA PHE A 640 0.55 45.39 15.63
C PHE A 640 -0.10 44.18 16.33
N ALA A 641 0.11 42.96 15.82
CA ALA A 641 -0.40 41.72 16.40
C ALA A 641 0.18 41.47 17.81
N THR A 642 1.50 41.59 17.97
CA THR A 642 2.17 41.44 19.27
C THR A 642 1.76 42.48 20.32
N ARG A 643 1.37 43.69 19.88
CA ARG A 643 0.77 44.71 20.76
C ARG A 643 -0.67 44.36 21.17
N HIS A 644 -1.41 43.64 20.34
CA HIS A 644 -2.77 43.19 20.64
C HIS A 644 -2.77 42.08 21.69
N ASP A 645 -1.87 41.10 21.58
CA ASP A 645 -1.74 40.00 22.56
C ASP A 645 -1.29 40.51 23.94
N ARG A 646 -0.34 41.45 24.00
CA ARG A 646 0.08 42.09 25.26
C ARG A 646 -1.03 42.85 25.97
N ARG A 647 -2.01 43.40 25.24
CA ARG A 647 -3.17 44.10 25.83
C ARG A 647 -4.21 43.17 26.43
N ARG A 648 -4.22 41.88 26.05
CA ARG A 648 -5.15 40.86 26.58
C ARG A 648 -4.68 40.19 27.88
N GLY A 649 -3.53 40.58 28.43
CA GLY A 649 -3.04 40.08 29.71
C GLY A 649 -2.35 38.71 29.64
N ASP A 650 -2.29 38.08 28.46
CA ASP A 650 -1.46 36.89 28.27
C ASP A 650 0.01 37.32 28.26
N ARG A 651 0.72 37.00 29.35
CA ARG A 651 2.18 37.15 29.43
C ARG A 651 2.80 36.29 28.34
N VAL A 652 3.19 36.93 27.24
CA VAL A 652 4.09 36.33 26.26
C VAL A 652 5.44 36.18 26.95
N VAL A 653 5.70 35.01 27.51
CA VAL A 653 7.02 34.63 28.02
C VAL A 653 7.96 34.61 26.82
N SER A 654 8.84 35.61 26.73
CA SER A 654 9.87 35.59 25.68
C SER A 654 10.86 34.48 26.04
N GLY A 655 10.97 33.47 25.19
CA GLY A 655 11.70 32.24 25.49
C GLY A 655 13.23 32.35 25.54
N SER A 656 13.81 33.47 25.98
CA SER A 656 15.29 33.60 26.09
C SER A 656 15.84 34.67 27.03
N GLY A 657 15.02 35.32 27.86
CA GLY A 657 15.51 36.34 28.81
C GLY A 657 15.82 35.74 30.19
N ASP A 658 17.05 35.89 30.66
CA ASP A 658 17.39 35.77 32.08
C ASP A 658 16.52 36.78 32.88
N PRO A 659 15.91 36.44 34.03
CA PRO A 659 15.10 37.36 34.83
C PRO A 659 15.76 38.73 35.10
N GLU A 660 17.10 38.79 35.20
CA GLU A 660 17.81 40.07 35.32
C GLU A 660 17.63 40.97 34.08
N HIS A 661 17.56 40.39 32.88
CA HIS A 661 17.37 41.12 31.62
C HIS A 661 15.95 41.68 31.48
N GLU A 662 14.93 40.98 31.98
CA GLU A 662 13.56 41.54 32.01
C GLU A 662 13.48 42.74 32.96
N THR A 663 14.25 42.73 34.05
CA THR A 663 14.31 43.85 35.01
C THR A 663 15.04 45.06 34.41
N GLU A 664 16.12 44.83 33.66
CA GLU A 664 16.90 45.88 32.98
C GLU A 664 16.14 46.55 31.81
N VAL A 665 15.28 45.79 31.12
CA VAL A 665 14.49 46.27 29.96
C VAL A 665 13.21 46.99 30.38
N LEU A 666 12.66 46.66 31.55
CA LEU A 666 11.41 47.24 32.04
C LEU A 666 11.61 48.57 32.80
N GLY A 667 12.83 48.86 33.26
CA GLY A 667 13.14 50.07 34.02
C GLY A 667 12.78 49.91 35.49
#